data_AF-A0A088RYN6-F1
#
_entry.id   AF-A0A088RYN6-F1
#
_cell.length_a   1.000
_cell.length_b   1.000
_cell.length_c   1.000
_cell.angle_alpha   90.00
_cell.angle_beta   90.00
_cell.angle_gamma   90.00
#
_symmetry.space_group_name_H-M   'P 1'
#
loop_
_entity.id
_entity.type
_entity.pdbx_description
1 polymer ?
#
loop_
_entity_poly.entity_id
_entity_poly.type
_entity_poly.pdbx_seq_one_letter_code
_entity_poly.pdbx_strand_id
1 'polypeptide(L)'
;MTALQGACASVEIAALLACGSEYVKKGTQTLSIPSVYATLDVLECLWQAQRVQKHLSDVGRTQGLRHYHAVYQASARCVPLSPARWEQWLAGLSWQVEQSTLSSGSAALSDPSSPQVQRVQAELVASYWQLYRRLCWGSCGAAKAGLAAALDYADSATSMLPIMATTDTAPLFVEQEAALAKPLQAFARLSAESAHLFADYALIGRVERLWLSERVLPALGEPAEPFVETLVRRSFKRDLQVPSVALPDLLREYEESEVNEHKVKGILAVGQAAQCSSWMRTAAALHAHKTRFIEKTGSTVADGMRKASPPPRDTQLKELEEDLLNTLRKLPGGQGCLPALGLLMQGLLEEKGDTPEPPGPCRGLNDSQTYFYLHLLHQWFATYISSHHRWSVTDMFTAQDDADLWMFLLDRHAVCLTWALMTEQPALQDPAVCTHVEAQLGYLNGIAISVDKLRAIFYSVVHCAQLYHVSSSAFAKTEKREARLRTAAAATHSWMKEIGVETFCRALLSDLFDATAQWEEAQGHCEALVQQRALLVEAELKLILYDTMAMLQCPEQSTERLQKLVEAALDMCDVRGGSEGGPSGRTCYEQRDLGLPVVGIVGRCVHRISASLRCEVAAAAFHVTEAQADLYRRAVLWLRRGLGATAAMGGDPSALWDEWTRLVSIPVCAPEPHSSGELPRAVYPPPFLGYAAPTTARGRTSRQAAACGGLDELCWERRTVAKALRKETTTGMSRVDSGDDHASFVIDTVGSREKEPQENPLKRARAE
;
A
#
# COMPACT_ATOMS: atom_id res chain seq x y z
N MET A 1 -24.92 -19.27 25.98
CA MET A 1 -23.72 -19.51 26.83
C MET A 1 -22.46 -18.95 26.19
N THR A 2 -22.07 -19.38 24.98
CA THR A 2 -20.91 -18.84 24.23
C THR A 2 -20.94 -17.34 23.97
N ALA A 3 -22.11 -16.76 23.64
CA ALA A 3 -22.27 -15.31 23.47
C ALA A 3 -22.06 -14.52 24.78
N LEU A 4 -22.47 -15.08 25.92
CA LEU A 4 -22.26 -14.47 27.25
C LEU A 4 -20.79 -14.57 27.68
N GLN A 5 -20.13 -15.69 27.40
CA GLN A 5 -18.68 -15.86 27.63
C GLN A 5 -17.86 -14.88 26.79
N GLY A 6 -18.24 -14.63 25.53
CA GLY A 6 -17.63 -13.61 24.68
C GLY A 6 -17.86 -12.17 25.16
N ALA A 7 -19.05 -11.88 25.70
CA ALA A 7 -19.36 -10.57 26.29
C ALA A 7 -18.56 -10.31 27.58
N CYS A 8 -18.45 -11.29 28.48
CA CYS A 8 -17.63 -11.19 29.68
C CYS A 8 -16.14 -11.06 29.35
N ALA A 9 -15.62 -11.85 28.42
CA ALA A 9 -14.24 -11.74 27.96
C ALA A 9 -13.93 -10.37 27.33
N SER A 10 -14.88 -9.79 26.58
CA SER A 10 -14.70 -8.45 26.00
C SER A 10 -14.63 -7.34 27.04
N VAL A 11 -15.23 -7.52 28.23
CA VAL A 11 -15.09 -6.61 29.36
C VAL A 11 -13.71 -6.73 30.01
N GLU A 12 -13.17 -7.94 30.13
CA GLU A 12 -11.82 -8.19 30.69
C GLU A 12 -10.73 -7.42 29.92
N ILE A 13 -10.83 -7.39 28.59
CA ILE A 13 -9.84 -6.76 27.70
C ILE A 13 -10.35 -5.47 27.04
N ALA A 14 -11.36 -4.80 27.60
CA ALA A 14 -12.03 -3.66 26.97
C ALA A 14 -11.06 -2.52 26.57
N ALA A 15 -10.12 -2.18 27.46
CA ALA A 15 -9.12 -1.14 27.19
C ALA A 15 -8.19 -1.52 26.03
N LEU A 16 -7.79 -2.80 25.94
CA LEU A 16 -6.98 -3.31 24.83
C LEU A 16 -7.78 -3.27 23.53
N LEU A 17 -9.04 -3.71 23.54
CA LEU A 17 -9.93 -3.70 22.37
C LEU A 17 -10.26 -2.29 21.86
N ALA A 18 -10.21 -1.28 22.74
CA ALA A 18 -10.40 0.12 22.38
C ALA A 18 -9.18 0.69 21.64
N CYS A 19 -7.97 0.31 22.06
CA CYS A 19 -6.72 0.72 21.42
C CYS A 19 -6.66 0.24 19.96
N GLY A 20 -6.48 1.16 19.01
CA GLY A 20 -6.43 0.83 17.59
C GLY A 20 -7.74 0.30 17.00
N SER A 21 -8.87 0.39 17.74
CA SER A 21 -10.19 -0.02 17.23
C SER A 21 -10.61 0.72 15.97
N GLU A 22 -10.18 1.97 15.83
CA GLU A 22 -10.32 2.78 14.62
C GLU A 22 -9.65 2.12 13.40
N TYR A 23 -8.42 1.59 13.57
CA TYR A 23 -7.69 0.89 12.50
C TYR A 23 -8.32 -0.46 12.14
N VAL A 24 -8.75 -1.21 13.16
CA VAL A 24 -9.23 -2.60 13.01
C VAL A 24 -10.70 -2.68 12.62
N LYS A 25 -11.56 -1.82 13.18
CA LYS A 25 -13.02 -1.87 12.97
C LYS A 25 -13.53 -0.82 12.00
N LYS A 26 -12.99 0.41 12.04
CA LYS A 26 -13.48 1.53 11.21
C LYS A 26 -12.67 1.74 9.94
N GLY A 27 -11.50 1.10 9.83
CA GLY A 27 -10.62 1.21 8.66
C GLY A 27 -10.02 2.60 8.48
N THR A 28 -10.01 3.45 9.51
CA THR A 28 -9.43 4.79 9.49
C THR A 28 -7.94 4.72 9.79
N GLN A 29 -7.20 4.08 8.88
CA GLN A 29 -5.74 3.99 8.94
C GLN A 29 -5.13 5.38 8.72
N THR A 30 -3.95 5.63 9.28
CA THR A 30 -3.16 6.85 9.04
C THR A 30 -1.83 6.47 8.39
N LEU A 31 -1.29 7.37 7.56
CA LEU A 31 0.03 7.22 6.95
C LEU A 31 1.14 7.89 7.80
N SER A 32 0.76 8.46 8.94
CA SER A 32 1.68 9.08 9.89
C SER A 32 2.42 8.03 10.74
N ILE A 33 3.72 7.90 10.53
CA ILE A 33 4.59 7.01 11.34
C ILE A 33 4.50 7.37 12.82
N PRO A 34 4.62 8.64 13.26
CA PRO A 34 4.49 8.99 14.67
C PRO A 34 3.16 8.55 15.28
N SER A 35 2.05 8.75 14.56
CA SER A 35 0.72 8.36 15.03
C SER A 35 0.57 6.85 15.16
N VAL A 36 1.10 6.09 14.19
CA VAL A 36 1.13 4.63 14.27
C VAL A 36 1.99 4.16 15.44
N TYR A 37 3.19 4.70 15.59
CA TYR A 37 4.12 4.30 16.65
C TYR A 37 3.56 4.62 18.04
N ALA A 38 2.96 5.79 18.23
CA ALA A 38 2.28 6.13 19.48
C ALA A 38 1.13 5.15 19.79
N THR A 39 0.37 4.72 18.77
CA THR A 39 -0.68 3.71 18.95
C THR A 39 -0.08 2.37 19.35
N LEU A 40 1.02 1.95 18.73
CA LEU A 40 1.71 0.70 19.06
C LEU A 40 2.31 0.75 20.47
N ASP A 41 2.87 1.88 20.91
CA ASP A 41 3.38 2.03 22.28
C ASP A 41 2.28 1.88 23.32
N VAL A 42 1.11 2.50 23.09
CA VAL A 42 -0.06 2.32 23.95
C VAL A 42 -0.53 0.85 23.94
N LEU A 43 -0.58 0.23 22.77
CA LEU A 43 -0.95 -1.18 22.62
C LEU A 43 -0.01 -2.08 23.44
N GLU A 44 1.29 -1.82 23.40
CA GLU A 44 2.31 -2.58 24.12
C GLU A 44 2.19 -2.40 25.63
N CYS A 45 1.99 -1.18 26.11
CA CYS A 45 1.72 -0.93 27.52
C CYS A 45 0.47 -1.66 28.00
N LEU A 46 -0.62 -1.61 27.22
CA LEU A 46 -1.87 -2.30 27.55
C LEU A 46 -1.71 -3.81 27.48
N TRP A 47 -1.01 -4.34 26.48
CA TRP A 47 -0.76 -5.77 26.32
C TRP A 47 0.09 -6.30 27.49
N GLN A 48 1.13 -5.56 27.88
CA GLN A 48 1.95 -5.89 29.03
C GLN A 48 1.15 -5.82 30.34
N ALA A 49 0.30 -4.82 30.53
CA ALA A 49 -0.56 -4.72 31.70
C ALA A 49 -1.55 -5.89 31.80
N GLN A 50 -2.13 -6.31 30.67
CA GLN A 50 -3.00 -7.49 30.59
C GLN A 50 -2.25 -8.78 30.96
N ARG A 51 -0.99 -8.92 30.53
CA ARG A 51 -0.15 -10.08 30.88
C ARG A 51 0.17 -10.19 32.37
N VAL A 52 0.19 -9.08 33.10
CA VAL A 52 0.42 -9.07 34.57
C VAL A 52 -0.85 -9.45 35.34
N GLN A 53 -2.04 -9.37 34.72
CA GLN A 53 -3.29 -9.76 35.37
C GLN A 53 -3.42 -11.28 35.52
N LYS A 54 -3.61 -11.75 36.75
CA LYS A 54 -3.66 -13.18 37.10
C LYS A 54 -4.92 -13.93 36.63
N HIS A 55 -5.93 -13.26 36.07
CA HIS A 55 -7.26 -13.85 35.84
C HIS A 55 -7.89 -13.52 34.47
N LEU A 56 -7.12 -13.58 33.38
CA LEU A 56 -7.70 -13.55 32.04
C LEU A 56 -8.26 -14.93 31.68
N SER A 57 -9.52 -14.98 31.24
CA SER A 57 -10.11 -16.18 30.67
C SER A 57 -9.38 -16.59 29.38
N ASP A 58 -9.40 -17.87 29.00
CA ASP A 58 -8.80 -18.33 27.73
C ASP A 58 -9.42 -17.66 26.50
N VAL A 59 -10.72 -17.34 26.58
CA VAL A 59 -11.43 -16.58 25.55
C VAL A 59 -10.89 -15.14 25.49
N GLY A 60 -10.71 -14.48 26.63
CA GLY A 60 -10.09 -13.15 26.74
C GLY A 60 -8.66 -13.12 26.21
N ARG A 61 -7.83 -14.12 26.56
CA ARG A 61 -6.45 -14.26 26.04
C ARG A 61 -6.43 -14.42 24.52
N THR A 62 -7.28 -15.28 23.99
CA THR A 62 -7.38 -15.53 22.54
C THR A 62 -7.83 -14.29 21.79
N GLN A 63 -8.85 -13.59 22.31
CA GLN A 63 -9.37 -12.36 21.71
C GLN A 63 -8.35 -11.22 21.80
N GLY A 64 -7.63 -11.12 22.91
CA GLY A 64 -6.55 -10.16 23.11
C GLY A 64 -5.40 -10.38 22.13
N LEU A 65 -4.93 -11.62 21.96
CA LEU A 65 -3.89 -11.97 20.98
C LEU A 65 -4.31 -11.62 19.55
N ARG A 66 -5.56 -11.94 19.18
CA ARG A 66 -6.08 -11.61 17.84
C ARG A 66 -6.15 -10.10 17.61
N HIS A 67 -6.59 -9.34 18.62
CA HIS A 67 -6.65 -7.89 18.51
C HIS A 67 -5.25 -7.26 18.44
N TYR A 68 -4.33 -7.71 19.29
CA TYR A 68 -2.92 -7.31 19.26
C TYR A 68 -2.30 -7.53 17.88
N HIS A 69 -2.47 -8.73 17.31
CA HIS A 69 -2.06 -9.05 15.95
C HIS A 69 -2.74 -8.16 14.91
N ALA A 70 -4.05 -7.94 15.02
CA ALA A 70 -4.81 -7.15 14.05
C ALA A 70 -4.37 -5.69 14.01
N VAL A 71 -4.06 -5.07 15.17
CA VAL A 71 -3.56 -3.70 15.23
C VAL A 71 -2.19 -3.61 14.56
N TYR A 72 -1.25 -4.49 14.91
CA TYR A 72 0.06 -4.53 14.25
C TYR A 72 -0.03 -4.80 12.75
N GLN A 73 -0.89 -5.74 12.33
CA GLN A 73 -1.11 -6.07 10.93
C GLN A 73 -1.69 -4.89 10.15
N ALA A 74 -2.65 -4.16 10.72
CA ALA A 74 -3.19 -2.96 10.10
C ALA A 74 -2.11 -1.87 9.98
N SER A 75 -1.33 -1.65 11.04
CA SER A 75 -0.22 -0.69 11.07
C SER A 75 0.85 -1.00 10.03
N ALA A 76 1.35 -2.24 9.98
CA ALA A 76 2.42 -2.66 9.06
C ALA A 76 2.02 -2.55 7.59
N ARG A 77 0.73 -2.68 7.27
CA ARG A 77 0.23 -2.54 5.89
C ARG A 77 0.22 -1.09 5.40
N CYS A 78 0.20 -0.12 6.32
CA CYS A 78 0.07 1.30 5.99
C CYS A 78 1.42 2.03 6.05
N VAL A 79 2.24 1.70 7.05
CA VAL A 79 3.55 2.31 7.27
C VAL A 79 4.63 1.23 7.46
N PRO A 80 5.88 1.46 7.02
CA PRO A 80 6.95 0.52 7.28
C PRO A 80 7.32 0.55 8.77
N LEU A 81 7.43 -0.64 9.36
CA LEU A 81 7.87 -0.81 10.73
C LEU A 81 9.37 -1.05 10.80
N SER A 82 10.01 -0.51 11.83
CA SER A 82 11.43 -0.78 12.12
C SER A 82 11.64 -2.24 12.56
N PRO A 83 12.87 -2.79 12.41
CA PRO A 83 13.18 -4.15 12.85
C PRO A 83 12.78 -4.41 14.31
N ALA A 84 13.06 -3.46 15.20
CA ALA A 84 12.69 -3.55 16.62
C ALA A 84 11.18 -3.72 16.84
N ARG A 85 10.33 -3.07 16.02
CA ARG A 85 8.86 -3.22 16.12
C ARG A 85 8.38 -4.57 15.60
N TRP A 86 9.03 -5.13 14.58
CA TRP A 86 8.77 -6.49 14.13
C TRP A 86 9.12 -7.52 15.22
N GLU A 87 10.29 -7.37 15.85
CA GLU A 87 10.72 -8.21 16.97
C GLU A 87 9.77 -8.09 18.16
N GLN A 88 9.36 -6.87 18.50
CA GLN A 88 8.40 -6.62 19.58
C GLN A 88 7.06 -7.30 19.31
N TRP A 89 6.54 -7.20 18.09
CA TRP A 89 5.33 -7.90 17.67
C TRP A 89 5.47 -9.42 17.83
N LEU A 90 6.56 -10.00 17.33
CA LEU A 90 6.81 -11.44 17.44
C LEU A 90 6.92 -11.89 18.90
N ALA A 91 7.62 -11.13 19.73
CA ALA A 91 7.75 -11.41 21.17
C ALA A 91 6.39 -11.33 21.89
N GLY A 92 5.55 -10.35 21.53
CA GLY A 92 4.20 -10.21 22.04
C GLY A 92 3.28 -11.38 21.68
N LEU A 93 3.48 -11.99 20.51
CA LEU A 93 2.80 -13.23 20.10
C LEU A 93 3.40 -14.47 20.77
N SER A 94 4.71 -14.53 21.01
CA SER A 94 5.46 -15.74 21.38
C SER A 94 5.58 -16.01 22.88
N TRP A 95 4.76 -15.33 23.70
CA TRP A 95 4.83 -15.20 25.16
C TRP A 95 5.10 -16.48 26.00
N GLN A 96 4.90 -17.69 25.49
CA GLN A 96 4.94 -18.91 26.31
C GLN A 96 6.30 -19.61 26.42
N VAL A 97 7.36 -19.15 25.74
CA VAL A 97 8.60 -19.95 25.61
C VAL A 97 9.67 -19.65 26.69
N GLU A 98 9.66 -18.49 27.36
CA GLU A 98 10.82 -18.07 28.18
C GLU A 98 10.75 -18.38 29.69
N GLN A 99 9.69 -19.01 30.21
CA GLN A 99 9.64 -19.36 31.64
C GLN A 99 10.19 -20.77 31.98
N SER A 100 10.70 -21.53 31.00
CA SER A 100 11.10 -22.93 31.22
C SER A 100 12.60 -23.19 31.38
N THR A 101 13.48 -22.19 31.31
CA THR A 101 14.95 -22.44 31.36
C THR A 101 15.68 -21.92 32.60
N LEU A 102 15.03 -21.20 33.51
CA LEU A 102 15.71 -20.62 34.68
C LEU A 102 14.87 -20.65 35.97
N SER A 103 14.44 -21.84 36.42
CA SER A 103 14.29 -22.09 37.88
C SER A 103 14.11 -23.58 38.16
N SER A 104 15.20 -24.24 38.54
CA SER A 104 15.13 -25.44 39.36
C SER A 104 14.60 -25.05 40.74
N GLY A 105 13.38 -25.50 41.08
CA GLY A 105 12.90 -25.56 42.46
C GLY A 105 11.67 -24.72 42.78
N SER A 106 10.50 -25.12 42.28
CA SER A 106 9.25 -25.21 43.06
C SER A 106 8.14 -25.71 42.14
N ALA A 107 7.80 -27.00 42.29
CA ALA A 107 6.67 -27.60 41.60
C ALA A 107 5.37 -27.18 42.29
N ALA A 108 4.70 -26.14 41.76
CA ALA A 108 3.24 -25.96 41.76
C ALA A 108 2.90 -24.59 41.13
N LEU A 109 1.98 -24.59 40.15
CA LEU A 109 1.33 -23.44 39.49
C LEU A 109 1.98 -22.88 38.21
N SER A 110 2.45 -23.74 37.30
CA SER A 110 2.52 -23.38 35.88
C SER A 110 1.25 -23.93 35.21
N ASP A 111 0.22 -23.10 35.03
CA ASP A 111 -0.92 -23.45 34.19
C ASP A 111 -0.40 -23.75 32.77
N PRO A 112 -0.53 -24.98 32.25
CA PRO A 112 -0.26 -25.22 30.84
C PRO A 112 -1.29 -24.41 30.07
N SER A 113 -0.81 -23.50 29.22
CA SER A 113 -1.68 -22.73 28.34
C SER A 113 -2.67 -23.65 27.62
N SER A 114 -3.94 -23.26 27.62
CA SER A 114 -5.00 -24.03 26.97
C SER A 114 -4.63 -24.34 25.51
N PRO A 115 -4.89 -25.56 25.02
CA PRO A 115 -4.54 -25.98 23.66
C PRO A 115 -5.17 -25.07 22.59
N GLN A 116 -6.28 -24.41 22.92
CA GLN A 116 -6.92 -23.43 22.05
C GLN A 116 -6.08 -22.15 21.89
N VAL A 117 -5.48 -21.66 22.98
CA VAL A 117 -4.62 -20.46 22.97
C VAL A 117 -3.35 -20.74 22.18
N GLN A 118 -2.73 -21.92 22.39
CA GLN A 118 -1.53 -22.34 21.64
C GLN A 118 -1.79 -22.44 20.13
N ARG A 119 -2.95 -23.01 19.73
CA ARG A 119 -3.33 -23.10 18.31
C ARG A 119 -3.46 -21.70 17.69
N VAL A 120 -4.18 -20.80 18.34
CA VAL A 120 -4.35 -19.43 17.82
C VAL A 120 -3.01 -18.70 17.79
N GLN A 121 -2.15 -18.88 18.79
CA GLN A 121 -0.80 -18.32 18.79
C GLN A 121 0.01 -18.79 17.57
N ALA A 122 0.02 -20.10 17.28
CA ALA A 122 0.73 -20.65 16.12
C ALA A 122 0.18 -20.10 14.79
N GLU A 123 -1.15 -20.00 14.66
CA GLU A 123 -1.82 -19.39 13.49
C GLU A 123 -1.39 -17.91 13.29
N LEU A 124 -1.35 -17.13 14.38
CA LEU A 124 -0.97 -15.71 14.32
C LEU A 124 0.52 -15.53 14.01
N VAL A 125 1.41 -16.37 14.58
CA VAL A 125 2.85 -16.36 14.27
C VAL A 125 3.10 -16.74 12.80
N ALA A 126 2.36 -17.72 12.25
CA ALA A 126 2.42 -18.04 10.83
C ALA A 126 1.96 -16.86 9.96
N SER A 127 0.86 -16.20 10.34
CA SER A 127 0.37 -14.99 9.67
C SER A 127 1.37 -13.83 9.75
N TYR A 128 2.08 -13.68 10.87
CA TYR A 128 3.14 -12.70 11.07
C TYR A 128 4.27 -12.92 10.06
N TRP A 129 4.81 -14.15 9.99
CA TRP A 129 5.92 -14.46 9.08
C TRP A 129 5.53 -14.36 7.61
N GLN A 130 4.27 -14.68 7.26
CA GLN A 130 3.77 -14.44 5.91
C GLN A 130 3.76 -12.96 5.56
N LEU A 131 3.31 -12.09 6.48
CA LEU A 131 3.30 -10.66 6.25
C LEU A 131 4.71 -10.05 6.22
N TYR A 132 5.59 -10.46 7.14
CA TYR A 132 6.98 -10.02 7.19
C TYR A 132 7.71 -10.31 5.88
N ARG A 133 7.61 -11.54 5.34
CA ARG A 133 8.22 -11.90 4.05
C ARG A 133 7.69 -11.05 2.89
N ARG A 134 6.40 -10.70 2.93
CA ARG A 134 5.76 -9.89 1.89
C ARG A 134 6.21 -8.43 1.94
N LEU A 135 6.20 -7.80 3.12
CA LEU A 135 6.45 -6.37 3.31
C LEU A 135 7.93 -6.02 3.39
N CYS A 136 8.75 -6.88 3.99
CA CYS A 136 10.21 -6.72 4.12
C CYS A 136 10.95 -7.38 2.95
N TRP A 137 10.27 -7.62 1.83
CA TRP A 137 10.87 -8.19 0.63
C TRP A 137 12.09 -7.37 0.18
N GLY A 138 13.14 -8.06 -0.25
CA GLY A 138 14.43 -7.45 -0.59
C GLY A 138 15.43 -7.44 0.56
N SER A 139 15.04 -7.76 1.80
CA SER A 139 15.97 -7.91 2.92
C SER A 139 16.48 -9.34 3.13
N CYS A 140 17.66 -9.47 3.72
CA CYS A 140 18.22 -10.74 4.18
C CYS A 140 17.30 -11.43 5.20
N GLY A 141 16.65 -10.65 6.08
CA GLY A 141 15.70 -11.18 7.07
C GLY A 141 14.50 -11.88 6.42
N ALA A 142 13.88 -11.24 5.41
CA ALA A 142 12.77 -11.83 4.68
C ALA A 142 13.20 -13.08 3.88
N ALA A 143 14.40 -13.06 3.29
CA ALA A 143 14.94 -14.22 2.58
C ALA A 143 15.15 -15.44 3.51
N LYS A 144 15.71 -15.22 4.70
CA LYS A 144 15.89 -16.28 5.72
C LYS A 144 14.56 -16.84 6.21
N ALA A 145 13.59 -15.98 6.51
CA ALA A 145 12.23 -16.41 6.87
C ALA A 145 11.55 -17.18 5.72
N GLY A 146 11.80 -16.76 4.46
CA GLY A 146 11.35 -17.44 3.26
C GLY A 146 11.94 -18.85 3.12
N LEU A 147 13.24 -18.99 3.41
CA LEU A 147 13.95 -20.27 3.35
C LEU A 147 13.42 -21.25 4.39
N ALA A 148 13.18 -20.79 5.63
CA ALA A 148 12.56 -21.61 6.67
C ALA A 148 11.18 -22.13 6.25
N ALA A 149 10.33 -21.26 5.69
CA ALA A 149 9.01 -21.68 5.21
C ALA A 149 9.08 -22.63 4.00
N ALA A 150 10.07 -22.47 3.12
CA ALA A 150 10.29 -23.41 2.02
C ALA A 150 10.67 -24.80 2.55
N LEU A 151 11.51 -24.86 3.59
CA LEU A 151 11.85 -26.10 4.29
C LEU A 151 10.63 -26.75 4.95
N ASP A 152 9.76 -26.00 5.61
CA ASP A 152 8.54 -26.55 6.20
C ASP A 152 7.63 -27.22 5.15
N TYR A 153 7.51 -26.60 3.97
CA TYR A 153 6.80 -27.21 2.84
C TYR A 153 7.50 -28.45 2.30
N ALA A 154 8.84 -28.43 2.26
CA ALA A 154 9.67 -29.53 1.81
C ALA A 154 9.54 -30.74 2.75
N ASP A 155 9.67 -30.56 4.05
CA ASP A 155 9.54 -31.61 5.06
C ASP A 155 8.12 -32.21 5.06
N SER A 156 7.10 -31.36 4.95
CA SER A 156 5.71 -31.80 4.83
C SER A 156 5.49 -32.65 3.57
N ALA A 157 6.03 -32.22 2.42
CA ALA A 157 5.89 -32.94 1.16
C ALA A 157 6.64 -34.28 1.19
N THR A 158 7.88 -34.31 1.70
CA THR A 158 8.68 -35.53 1.80
C THR A 158 8.00 -36.60 2.65
N SER A 159 7.34 -36.21 3.75
CA SER A 159 6.62 -37.16 4.63
C SER A 159 5.45 -37.89 3.95
N MET A 160 4.96 -37.37 2.83
CA MET A 160 3.81 -37.88 2.08
C MET A 160 4.21 -38.64 0.80
N LEU A 161 5.51 -38.75 0.51
CA LEU A 161 5.98 -39.40 -0.72
C LEU A 161 5.85 -40.93 -0.65
N PRO A 162 5.25 -41.59 -1.65
CA PRO A 162 5.24 -43.03 -1.74
C PRO A 162 6.61 -43.56 -2.23
N ILE A 163 7.06 -44.67 -1.63
CA ILE A 163 8.29 -45.38 -2.04
C ILE A 163 8.15 -45.87 -3.49
N MET A 164 9.16 -45.66 -4.33
CA MET A 164 9.18 -46.22 -5.68
C MET A 164 9.49 -47.73 -5.64
N ALA A 165 8.49 -48.54 -5.96
CA ALA A 165 8.63 -50.00 -6.00
C ALA A 165 8.99 -50.57 -7.39
N THR A 166 8.93 -49.78 -8.47
CA THR A 166 9.10 -50.29 -9.84
C THR A 166 9.94 -49.37 -10.73
N THR A 167 10.55 -49.96 -11.76
CA THR A 167 11.44 -49.33 -12.74
C THR A 167 10.70 -48.74 -13.95
N ASP A 168 9.37 -48.70 -13.95
CA ASP A 168 8.58 -48.15 -15.07
C ASP A 168 8.49 -46.62 -14.92
N THR A 169 9.53 -45.95 -15.42
CA THR A 169 9.98 -44.64 -14.91
C THR A 169 9.19 -43.42 -15.38
N ALA A 170 8.65 -43.40 -16.60
CA ALA A 170 8.15 -42.16 -17.20
C ALA A 170 6.85 -41.57 -16.60
N PRO A 171 5.77 -42.35 -16.37
CA PRO A 171 4.53 -41.80 -15.80
C PRO A 171 4.66 -41.51 -14.30
N LEU A 172 5.48 -42.29 -13.57
CA LEU A 172 5.71 -42.12 -12.13
C LEU A 172 6.46 -40.82 -11.80
N PHE A 173 7.36 -40.35 -12.68
CA PHE A 173 8.07 -39.08 -12.48
C PHE A 173 7.15 -37.86 -12.54
N VAL A 174 6.08 -37.89 -13.35
CA VAL A 174 5.13 -36.76 -13.44
C VAL A 174 4.33 -36.61 -12.14
N GLU A 175 3.91 -37.73 -11.54
CA GLU A 175 3.18 -37.73 -10.27
C GLU A 175 4.07 -37.28 -9.10
N GLN A 176 5.34 -37.69 -9.09
CA GLN A 176 6.32 -37.27 -8.10
C GLN A 176 6.71 -35.81 -8.24
N GLU A 177 6.91 -35.35 -9.47
CA GLU A 177 7.18 -33.94 -9.77
C GLU A 177 5.99 -33.07 -9.31
N ALA A 178 4.75 -33.54 -9.49
CA ALA A 178 3.56 -32.87 -8.97
C ALA A 178 3.51 -32.85 -7.43
N ALA A 179 3.89 -33.95 -6.76
CA ALA A 179 3.95 -34.02 -5.30
C ALA A 179 5.00 -33.06 -4.70
N LEU A 180 6.12 -32.88 -5.40
CA LEU A 180 7.21 -31.97 -5.02
C LEU A 180 7.03 -30.54 -5.53
N ALA A 181 5.96 -30.25 -6.28
CA ALA A 181 5.82 -28.98 -6.99
C ALA A 181 5.81 -27.76 -6.05
N LYS A 182 5.10 -27.84 -4.93
CA LYS A 182 5.01 -26.74 -3.96
C LYS A 182 6.36 -26.33 -3.37
N PRO A 183 7.16 -27.23 -2.77
CA PRO A 183 8.47 -26.86 -2.25
C PRO A 183 9.44 -26.42 -3.35
N LEU A 184 9.47 -27.09 -4.51
CA LEU A 184 10.33 -26.69 -5.64
C LEU A 184 10.01 -25.28 -6.15
N GLN A 185 8.72 -24.95 -6.27
CA GLN A 185 8.28 -23.60 -6.61
C GLN A 185 8.67 -22.58 -5.53
N ALA A 186 8.55 -22.94 -4.25
CA ALA A 186 8.93 -22.06 -3.14
C ALA A 186 10.44 -21.72 -3.20
N PHE A 187 11.31 -22.70 -3.45
CA PHE A 187 12.74 -22.46 -3.67
C PHE A 187 13.00 -21.61 -4.91
N ALA A 188 12.38 -21.93 -6.06
CA ALA A 188 12.56 -21.18 -7.30
C ALA A 188 12.15 -19.71 -7.16
N ARG A 189 11.01 -19.45 -6.53
CA ARG A 189 10.53 -18.09 -6.23
C ARG A 189 11.47 -17.37 -5.28
N LEU A 190 11.91 -18.02 -4.20
CA LEU A 190 12.82 -17.42 -3.23
C LEU A 190 14.16 -17.06 -3.86
N SER A 191 14.72 -17.92 -4.72
CA SER A 191 15.93 -17.62 -5.48
C SER A 191 15.74 -16.39 -6.36
N ALA A 192 14.66 -16.33 -7.16
CA ALA A 192 14.39 -15.16 -8.01
C ALA A 192 14.23 -13.86 -7.19
N GLU A 193 13.57 -13.93 -6.04
CA GLU A 193 13.35 -12.81 -5.12
C GLU A 193 14.61 -12.37 -4.36
N SER A 194 15.65 -13.21 -4.30
CA SER A 194 16.86 -12.99 -3.49
C SER A 194 18.12 -12.82 -4.35
N ALA A 195 17.99 -12.72 -5.67
CA ALA A 195 19.12 -12.68 -6.60
C ALA A 195 20.04 -11.45 -6.44
N HIS A 196 19.60 -10.41 -5.74
CA HIS A 196 20.43 -9.25 -5.38
C HIS A 196 21.24 -9.45 -4.10
N LEU A 197 20.88 -10.44 -3.26
CA LEU A 197 21.55 -10.75 -1.99
C LEU A 197 22.83 -11.56 -2.25
N PHE A 198 23.85 -10.89 -2.76
CA PHE A 198 25.10 -11.50 -3.26
C PHE A 198 25.76 -12.52 -2.31
N ALA A 199 25.68 -12.28 -0.99
CA ALA A 199 26.25 -13.16 0.02
C ALA A 199 25.32 -14.34 0.40
N ASP A 200 24.02 -14.09 0.59
CA ASP A 200 23.07 -15.07 1.09
C ASP A 200 22.42 -15.93 -0.01
N TYR A 201 22.42 -15.47 -1.27
CA TYR A 201 21.72 -16.13 -2.38
C TYR A 201 22.07 -17.62 -2.51
N ALA A 202 23.36 -17.94 -2.42
CA ALA A 202 23.85 -19.31 -2.62
C ALA A 202 23.34 -20.31 -1.57
N LEU A 203 22.94 -19.83 -0.39
CA LEU A 203 22.40 -20.69 0.66
C LEU A 203 21.09 -21.35 0.23
N ILE A 204 20.25 -20.63 -0.53
CA ILE A 204 18.92 -21.10 -0.92
C ILE A 204 19.01 -22.39 -1.74
N GLY A 205 19.79 -22.36 -2.82
CA GLY A 205 19.92 -23.54 -3.68
C GLY A 205 20.78 -24.64 -3.07
N ARG A 206 21.76 -24.31 -2.21
CA ARG A 206 22.46 -25.34 -1.42
C ARG A 206 21.49 -26.13 -0.55
N VAL A 207 20.59 -25.44 0.16
CA VAL A 207 19.57 -26.08 1.00
C VAL A 207 18.58 -26.91 0.17
N GLU A 208 18.13 -26.40 -0.99
CA GLU A 208 17.29 -27.17 -1.92
C GLU A 208 17.98 -28.47 -2.36
N ARG A 209 19.26 -28.42 -2.77
CA ARG A 209 20.02 -29.60 -3.19
C ARG A 209 20.23 -30.59 -2.06
N LEU A 210 20.55 -30.13 -0.85
CA LEU A 210 20.66 -30.98 0.33
C LEU A 210 19.34 -31.67 0.64
N TRP A 211 18.22 -30.95 0.60
CA TRP A 211 16.89 -31.56 0.78
C TRP A 211 16.59 -32.62 -0.29
N LEU A 212 16.89 -32.34 -1.56
CA LEU A 212 16.71 -33.30 -2.65
C LEU A 212 17.53 -34.57 -2.44
N SER A 213 18.81 -34.44 -2.07
CA SER A 213 19.72 -35.57 -1.92
C SER A 213 19.55 -36.33 -0.60
N GLU A 214 19.33 -35.64 0.51
CA GLU A 214 19.32 -36.25 1.86
C GLU A 214 17.92 -36.62 2.36
N ARG A 215 16.85 -36.07 1.76
CA ARG A 215 15.47 -36.31 2.21
C ARG A 215 14.60 -36.91 1.12
N VAL A 216 14.61 -36.34 -0.09
CA VAL A 216 13.76 -36.82 -1.19
C VAL A 216 14.26 -38.13 -1.78
N LEU A 217 15.55 -38.23 -2.11
CA LEU A 217 16.12 -39.46 -2.66
C LEU A 217 15.95 -40.66 -1.71
N PRO A 218 16.24 -40.58 -0.40
CA PRO A 218 15.98 -41.70 0.52
C PRO A 218 14.50 -42.04 0.67
N ALA A 219 13.59 -41.06 0.61
CA ALA A 219 12.16 -41.30 0.70
C ALA A 219 11.59 -42.03 -0.53
N LEU A 220 12.12 -41.74 -1.72
CA LEU A 220 11.69 -42.37 -2.97
C LEU A 220 12.43 -43.68 -3.28
N GLY A 221 13.67 -43.83 -2.79
CA GLY A 221 14.55 -44.98 -3.01
C GLY A 221 15.45 -44.85 -4.25
N GLU A 222 16.42 -45.76 -4.37
CA GLU A 222 17.41 -45.84 -5.47
C GLU A 222 16.83 -45.68 -6.89
N PRO A 223 15.65 -46.25 -7.25
CA PRO A 223 15.09 -46.09 -8.59
C PRO A 223 14.79 -44.63 -8.99
N ALA A 224 14.70 -43.72 -8.02
CA ALA A 224 14.42 -42.30 -8.25
C ALA A 224 15.67 -41.45 -8.52
N GLU A 225 16.88 -42.01 -8.45
CA GLU A 225 18.14 -41.29 -8.64
C GLU A 225 18.18 -40.44 -9.93
N PRO A 226 17.77 -40.94 -11.11
CA PRO A 226 17.81 -40.12 -12.34
C PRO A 226 16.85 -38.92 -12.31
N PHE A 227 15.74 -39.05 -11.58
CA PHE A 227 14.76 -37.98 -11.41
C PHE A 227 15.29 -36.91 -10.45
N VAL A 228 15.83 -37.32 -9.30
CA VAL A 228 16.44 -36.40 -8.33
C VAL A 228 17.64 -35.69 -8.94
N GLU A 229 18.51 -36.40 -9.67
CA GLU A 229 19.63 -35.80 -10.42
C GLU A 229 19.13 -34.71 -11.38
N THR A 230 18.02 -34.95 -12.08
CA THR A 230 17.41 -33.96 -12.97
C THR A 230 16.98 -32.69 -12.22
N LEU A 231 16.38 -32.83 -11.04
CA LEU A 231 15.98 -31.69 -10.20
C LEU A 231 17.20 -30.93 -9.66
N VAL A 232 18.21 -31.65 -9.14
CA VAL A 232 19.47 -31.08 -8.66
C VAL A 232 20.16 -30.28 -9.76
N ARG A 233 20.19 -30.80 -10.99
CA ARG A 233 20.77 -30.10 -12.15
C ARG A 233 20.00 -28.84 -12.56
N ARG A 234 18.66 -28.83 -12.40
CA ARG A 234 17.87 -27.61 -12.60
C ARG A 234 18.21 -26.56 -11.54
N SER A 235 18.42 -26.97 -10.28
CA SER A 235 18.88 -26.09 -9.20
C SER A 235 20.25 -25.49 -9.52
N PHE A 236 21.26 -26.30 -9.88
CA PHE A 236 22.56 -25.81 -10.33
C PHE A 236 22.46 -24.84 -11.51
N LYS A 237 21.69 -25.20 -12.54
CA LYS A 237 21.52 -24.34 -13.72
C LYS A 237 20.94 -22.97 -13.34
N ARG A 238 20.01 -22.92 -12.39
CA ARG A 238 19.41 -21.66 -11.90
C ARG A 238 20.44 -20.84 -11.13
N ASP A 239 21.15 -21.46 -10.20
CA ASP A 239 22.10 -20.76 -9.32
C ASP A 239 23.35 -20.26 -10.06
N LEU A 240 23.85 -21.03 -11.03
CA LEU A 240 25.02 -20.65 -11.84
C LEU A 240 24.77 -19.45 -12.77
N GLN A 241 23.50 -19.07 -13.00
CA GLN A 241 23.15 -17.89 -13.79
C GLN A 241 23.23 -16.59 -12.99
N VAL A 242 23.27 -16.67 -11.65
CA VAL A 242 23.17 -15.51 -10.77
C VAL A 242 24.51 -15.31 -10.05
N PRO A 243 25.13 -14.13 -10.17
CA PRO A 243 26.34 -13.81 -9.44
C PRO A 243 26.15 -13.91 -7.91
N SER A 244 27.08 -14.61 -7.25
CA SER A 244 27.13 -14.74 -5.78
C SER A 244 28.55 -14.98 -5.30
N VAL A 245 28.81 -14.76 -4.00
CA VAL A 245 30.13 -15.03 -3.39
C VAL A 245 30.58 -16.47 -3.60
N ALA A 246 29.65 -17.43 -3.53
CA ALA A 246 29.94 -18.86 -3.64
C ALA A 246 29.97 -19.38 -5.08
N LEU A 247 29.72 -18.54 -6.10
CA LEU A 247 29.68 -18.96 -7.50
C LEU A 247 30.94 -19.74 -7.95
N PRO A 248 32.17 -19.35 -7.58
CA PRO A 248 33.38 -20.10 -7.96
C PRO A 248 33.43 -21.51 -7.37
N ASP A 249 32.97 -21.68 -6.12
CA ASP A 249 32.94 -22.98 -5.46
C ASP A 249 31.79 -23.84 -5.99
N LEU A 250 30.65 -23.23 -6.31
CA LEU A 250 29.51 -23.91 -6.94
C LEU A 250 29.85 -24.44 -8.34
N LEU A 251 30.64 -23.70 -9.10
CA LEU A 251 31.18 -24.16 -10.39
C LEU A 251 32.03 -25.41 -10.20
N ARG A 252 32.94 -25.39 -9.23
CA ARG A 252 33.80 -26.55 -8.92
C ARG A 252 32.99 -27.76 -8.47
N GLU A 253 32.01 -27.56 -7.58
CA GLU A 253 31.09 -28.62 -7.12
C GLU A 253 30.36 -29.28 -8.31
N TYR A 254 29.92 -28.49 -9.29
CA TYR A 254 29.27 -29.04 -10.48
C TYR A 254 30.26 -29.73 -11.45
N GLU A 255 31.49 -29.23 -11.57
CA GLU A 255 32.56 -29.88 -12.37
C GLU A 255 32.96 -31.24 -11.80
N GLU A 256 32.99 -31.36 -10.46
CA GLU A 256 33.34 -32.58 -9.73
C GLU A 256 32.18 -33.60 -9.67
N SER A 257 30.95 -33.20 -10.02
CA SER A 257 29.79 -34.09 -10.02
C SER A 257 29.81 -35.08 -11.20
N GLU A 258 29.55 -36.38 -10.92
CA GLU A 258 29.51 -37.46 -11.93
C GLU A 258 28.27 -37.37 -12.84
N VAL A 259 28.17 -36.30 -13.64
CA VAL A 259 27.04 -36.03 -14.54
C VAL A 259 27.44 -36.29 -15.99
N ASN A 260 26.49 -36.74 -16.82
CA ASN A 260 26.67 -36.96 -18.26
C ASN A 260 27.38 -35.79 -19.00
N GLU A 261 28.58 -36.05 -19.52
CA GLU A 261 29.55 -35.08 -20.05
C GLU A 261 28.98 -34.04 -21.04
N HIS A 262 28.04 -34.44 -21.91
CA HIS A 262 27.51 -33.54 -22.94
C HIS A 262 26.61 -32.45 -22.36
N LYS A 263 25.88 -32.74 -21.29
CA LYS A 263 25.01 -31.74 -20.64
C LYS A 263 25.76 -30.91 -19.60
N VAL A 264 26.93 -31.37 -19.14
CA VAL A 264 27.85 -30.65 -18.25
C VAL A 264 28.42 -29.40 -18.92
N LYS A 265 28.91 -29.53 -20.17
CA LYS A 265 29.53 -28.40 -20.91
C LYS A 265 28.64 -27.17 -21.04
N GLY A 266 27.33 -27.35 -21.25
CA GLY A 266 26.40 -26.24 -21.41
C GLY A 266 26.13 -25.46 -20.12
N ILE A 267 26.03 -26.16 -18.98
CA ILE A 267 25.79 -25.52 -17.67
C ILE A 267 27.06 -24.83 -17.15
N LEU A 268 28.22 -25.45 -17.35
CA LEU A 268 29.51 -24.84 -17.02
C LEU A 268 29.76 -23.54 -17.80
N ALA A 269 29.48 -23.53 -19.11
CA ALA A 269 29.63 -22.33 -19.92
C ALA A 269 28.78 -21.15 -19.39
N VAL A 270 27.56 -21.44 -18.89
CA VAL A 270 26.68 -20.44 -18.28
C VAL A 270 27.28 -19.90 -16.98
N GLY A 271 27.77 -20.77 -16.09
CA GLY A 271 28.38 -20.34 -14.83
C GLY A 271 29.69 -19.57 -15.03
N GLN A 272 30.54 -19.98 -15.97
CA GLN A 272 31.75 -19.24 -16.36
C GLN A 272 31.41 -17.86 -16.92
N ALA A 273 30.37 -17.76 -17.75
CA ALA A 273 29.88 -16.48 -18.26
C ALA A 273 29.37 -15.56 -17.13
N ALA A 274 28.64 -16.11 -16.15
CA ALA A 274 28.20 -15.36 -14.98
C ALA A 274 29.38 -14.90 -14.11
N GLN A 275 30.38 -15.74 -13.89
CA GLN A 275 31.58 -15.41 -13.13
C GLN A 275 32.40 -14.29 -13.78
N CYS A 276 32.49 -14.26 -15.11
CA CYS A 276 33.17 -13.22 -15.87
C CYS A 276 32.32 -11.97 -16.14
N SER A 277 31.05 -11.95 -15.70
CA SER A 277 30.13 -10.86 -16.01
C SER A 277 30.49 -9.53 -15.32
N SER A 278 30.01 -8.42 -15.88
CA SER A 278 30.08 -7.11 -15.21
C SER A 278 29.30 -7.11 -13.89
N TRP A 279 28.17 -7.82 -13.82
CA TRP A 279 27.35 -7.95 -12.62
C TRP A 279 28.13 -8.60 -11.47
N MET A 280 28.84 -9.69 -11.72
CA MET A 280 29.71 -10.31 -10.70
C MET A 280 30.76 -9.34 -10.16
N ARG A 281 31.42 -8.57 -11.05
CA ARG A 281 32.45 -7.61 -10.64
C ARG A 281 31.91 -6.47 -9.78
N THR A 282 30.79 -5.86 -10.17
CA THR A 282 30.20 -4.75 -9.40
C THR A 282 29.59 -5.21 -8.10
N ALA A 283 28.92 -6.38 -8.08
CA ALA A 283 28.38 -6.96 -6.85
C ALA A 283 29.50 -7.35 -5.86
N ALA A 284 30.60 -7.93 -6.35
CA ALA A 284 31.76 -8.26 -5.52
C ALA A 284 32.44 -7.00 -4.96
N ALA A 285 32.55 -5.93 -5.74
CA ALA A 285 33.10 -4.65 -5.28
C ALA A 285 32.25 -4.02 -4.17
N LEU A 286 30.92 -3.99 -4.36
CA LEU A 286 29.98 -3.51 -3.35
C LEU A 286 30.05 -4.36 -2.07
N HIS A 287 30.04 -5.68 -2.21
CA HIS A 287 30.12 -6.60 -1.07
C HIS A 287 31.43 -6.43 -0.29
N ALA A 288 32.57 -6.40 -0.97
CA ALA A 288 33.87 -6.19 -0.34
C ALA A 288 33.93 -4.84 0.40
N HIS A 289 33.27 -3.80 -0.13
CA HIS A 289 33.16 -2.51 0.54
C HIS A 289 32.30 -2.59 1.80
N LYS A 290 31.09 -3.18 1.71
CA LYS A 290 30.19 -3.39 2.85
C LYS A 290 30.88 -4.17 3.98
N THR A 291 31.57 -5.26 3.66
CA THR A 291 32.30 -6.06 4.66
C THR A 291 33.40 -5.25 5.35
N ARG A 292 34.23 -4.52 4.60
CA ARG A 292 35.28 -3.65 5.17
C ARG A 292 34.70 -2.51 6.02
N PHE A 293 33.54 -1.97 5.63
CA PHE A 293 32.87 -0.91 6.37
C PHE A 293 32.39 -1.43 7.73
N ILE A 294 31.75 -2.61 7.75
CA ILE A 294 31.29 -3.28 8.97
C ILE A 294 32.47 -3.62 9.89
N GLU A 295 33.57 -4.15 9.36
CA GLU A 295 34.78 -4.45 10.16
C GLU A 295 35.36 -3.19 10.83
N LYS A 296 35.38 -2.06 10.12
CA LYS A 296 35.89 -0.78 10.64
C LYS A 296 34.98 -0.15 11.71
N THR A 297 33.66 -0.24 11.53
CA THR A 297 32.67 0.31 12.47
C THR A 297 32.45 -0.60 13.69
N GLY A 298 32.50 -1.92 13.52
CA GLY A 298 32.47 -2.88 14.63
C GLY A 298 33.72 -2.80 15.53
N SER A 299 34.87 -2.44 14.98
CA SER A 299 36.12 -2.27 15.74
C SER A 299 36.17 -1.01 16.62
N THR A 300 35.30 -0.01 16.40
CA THR A 300 35.34 1.28 17.13
C THR A 300 34.48 1.32 18.39
N VAL A 301 33.69 0.26 18.66
CA VAL A 301 32.81 0.17 19.84
C VAL A 301 33.54 -0.38 21.09
N ALA A 302 34.75 -0.93 20.92
CA ALA A 302 35.54 -1.47 22.04
C ALA A 302 36.25 -0.41 22.90
N ASP A 303 36.35 0.85 22.44
CA ASP A 303 37.05 1.91 23.17
C ASP A 303 36.03 2.90 23.77
N GLY A 304 35.73 2.69 25.05
CA GLY A 304 34.77 3.46 25.81
C GLY A 304 35.12 4.96 25.86
N MET A 305 34.09 5.80 25.72
CA MET A 305 34.13 7.26 25.73
C MET A 305 34.67 7.95 24.48
N ARG A 306 33.81 8.05 23.46
CA ARG A 306 33.58 9.32 22.75
C ARG A 306 32.16 9.32 22.21
N LYS A 307 31.43 10.42 22.40
CA LYS A 307 30.14 10.68 21.74
C LYS A 307 30.34 10.39 20.25
N ALA A 308 29.81 9.27 19.77
CA ALA A 308 29.88 8.90 18.38
C ALA A 308 29.16 9.99 17.59
N SER A 309 29.93 10.76 16.83
CA SER A 309 29.35 11.51 15.72
C SER A 309 28.67 10.48 14.81
N PRO A 310 27.51 10.79 14.22
CA PRO A 310 26.88 9.88 13.27
C PRO A 310 27.93 9.52 12.21
N PRO A 311 28.03 8.23 11.83
CA PRO A 311 29.01 7.81 10.84
C PRO A 311 28.86 8.69 9.58
N PRO A 312 29.98 9.16 8.99
CA PRO A 312 29.91 9.97 7.79
C PRO A 312 29.14 9.20 6.72
N ARG A 313 28.23 9.88 6.02
CA ARG A 313 27.52 9.30 4.86
C ARG A 313 28.56 8.73 3.90
N ASP A 314 28.54 7.41 3.73
CA ASP A 314 29.50 6.73 2.87
C ASP A 314 29.12 6.99 1.41
N THR A 315 29.70 8.05 0.83
CA THR A 315 29.46 8.44 -0.57
C THR A 315 29.93 7.34 -1.52
N GLN A 316 30.99 6.62 -1.16
CA GLN A 316 31.53 5.52 -1.95
C GLN A 316 30.58 4.32 -1.97
N LEU A 317 29.88 4.04 -0.86
CA LEU A 317 28.85 3.00 -0.84
C LEU A 317 27.74 3.29 -1.85
N LYS A 318 27.24 4.53 -1.89
CA LYS A 318 26.18 4.95 -2.81
C LYS A 318 26.61 4.88 -4.27
N GLU A 319 27.83 5.31 -4.58
CA GLU A 319 28.40 5.19 -5.92
C GLU A 319 28.45 3.71 -6.38
N LEU A 320 28.90 2.80 -5.50
CA LEU A 320 28.94 1.37 -5.81
C LEU A 320 27.55 0.74 -5.98
N GLU A 321 26.55 1.20 -5.22
CA GLU A 321 25.16 0.78 -5.39
C GLU A 321 24.57 1.28 -6.71
N GLU A 322 24.84 2.52 -7.09
CA GLU A 322 24.45 3.08 -8.39
C GLU A 322 25.13 2.36 -9.56
N ASP A 323 26.41 2.02 -9.44
CA ASP A 323 27.15 1.23 -10.44
C ASP A 323 26.55 -0.17 -10.63
N LEU A 324 26.17 -0.83 -9.53
CA LEU A 324 25.50 -2.12 -9.59
C LEU A 324 24.10 -2.00 -10.22
N LEU A 325 23.30 -1.00 -9.83
CA LEU A 325 21.99 -0.71 -10.45
C LEU A 325 22.13 -0.46 -11.96
N ASN A 326 23.10 0.36 -12.37
CA ASN A 326 23.38 0.66 -13.76
C ASN A 326 23.80 -0.59 -14.56
N THR A 327 24.53 -1.50 -13.92
CA THR A 327 24.92 -2.78 -14.51
C THR A 327 23.70 -3.69 -14.70
N LEU A 328 22.87 -3.84 -13.67
CA LEU A 328 21.66 -4.66 -13.71
C LEU A 328 20.67 -4.19 -14.78
N ARG A 329 20.48 -2.86 -14.92
CA ARG A 329 19.60 -2.28 -15.94
C ARG A 329 20.03 -2.58 -17.38
N LYS A 330 21.33 -2.81 -17.61
CA LYS A 330 21.89 -3.09 -18.94
C LYS A 330 21.85 -4.58 -19.29
N LEU A 331 21.42 -5.44 -18.36
CA LEU A 331 21.32 -6.87 -18.63
C LEU A 331 20.26 -7.15 -19.71
N PRO A 332 20.54 -8.10 -20.62
CA PRO A 332 19.66 -8.36 -21.75
C PRO A 332 18.32 -8.93 -21.29
N GLY A 333 17.26 -8.59 -22.04
CA GLY A 333 15.92 -9.15 -21.84
C GLY A 333 15.39 -8.97 -20.42
N GLY A 334 15.62 -7.82 -19.78
CA GLY A 334 15.02 -7.47 -18.49
C GLY A 334 15.45 -8.32 -17.28
N GLN A 335 16.44 -9.20 -17.43
CA GLN A 335 16.86 -10.15 -16.39
C GLN A 335 17.35 -9.46 -15.10
N GLY A 336 17.93 -8.26 -15.23
CA GLY A 336 18.39 -7.48 -14.09
C GLY A 336 17.32 -6.63 -13.41
N CYS A 337 16.09 -6.57 -13.93
CA CYS A 337 15.06 -5.67 -13.40
C CYS A 337 14.59 -6.06 -11.98
N LEU A 338 14.35 -7.35 -11.72
CA LEU A 338 13.94 -7.83 -10.41
C LEU A 338 15.08 -7.75 -9.37
N PRO A 339 16.32 -8.16 -9.67
CA PRO A 339 17.46 -7.90 -8.78
C PRO A 339 17.69 -6.41 -8.50
N ALA A 340 17.54 -5.53 -9.51
CA ALA A 340 17.68 -4.09 -9.31
C ALA A 340 16.60 -3.54 -8.36
N LEU A 341 15.37 -4.05 -8.49
CA LEU A 341 14.28 -3.72 -7.59
C LEU A 341 14.57 -4.20 -6.15
N GLY A 342 15.11 -5.41 -6.01
CA GLY A 342 15.50 -5.99 -4.74
C GLY A 342 16.61 -5.19 -4.05
N LEU A 343 17.63 -4.78 -4.81
CA LEU A 343 18.72 -3.93 -4.32
C LEU A 343 18.22 -2.57 -3.80
N LEU A 344 17.30 -1.94 -4.53
CA LEU A 344 16.67 -0.69 -4.10
C LEU A 344 15.88 -0.87 -2.80
N MET A 345 15.14 -1.97 -2.65
CA MET A 345 14.42 -2.28 -1.41
C MET A 345 15.35 -2.62 -0.26
N GLN A 346 16.46 -3.33 -0.52
CA GLN A 346 17.47 -3.66 0.47
C GLN A 346 18.05 -2.38 1.09
N GLY A 347 18.43 -1.39 0.28
CA GLY A 347 18.91 -0.09 0.78
C GLY A 347 17.88 0.62 1.67
N LEU A 348 16.60 0.57 1.32
CA LEU A 348 15.54 1.20 2.13
C LEU A 348 15.32 0.50 3.48
N LEU A 349 15.46 -0.82 3.52
CA LEU A 349 15.20 -1.66 4.69
C LEU A 349 16.40 -1.80 5.63
N GLU A 350 17.62 -1.94 5.09
CA GLU A 350 18.82 -2.33 5.85
C GLU A 350 19.77 -1.17 6.13
N GLU A 351 19.86 -0.16 5.26
CA GLU A 351 20.77 1.00 5.42
C GLU A 351 20.38 1.91 6.62
N LYS A 352 19.24 1.64 7.27
CA LYS A 352 18.71 2.38 8.43
C LYS A 352 18.76 1.60 9.76
N GLY A 353 19.29 0.37 9.78
CA GLY A 353 19.16 -0.57 10.91
C GLY A 353 20.20 -0.47 12.02
N ASP A 354 21.43 -0.01 11.74
CA ASP A 354 22.59 -0.26 12.62
C ASP A 354 22.98 0.90 13.55
N THR A 355 22.23 1.99 13.57
CA THR A 355 22.46 3.08 14.53
C THR A 355 21.26 3.23 15.47
N PRO A 356 21.46 3.29 16.80
CA PRO A 356 20.40 3.68 17.72
C PRO A 356 19.84 5.01 17.22
N GLU A 357 18.54 5.03 16.96
CA GLU A 357 17.77 6.08 16.31
C GLU A 357 18.43 7.46 16.45
N PRO A 358 19.08 8.02 15.42
CA PRO A 358 19.07 9.47 15.34
C PRO A 358 17.59 9.87 15.21
N PRO A 359 17.15 10.99 15.82
CA PRO A 359 15.80 11.55 15.65
C PRO A 359 15.66 12.15 14.24
N GLY A 360 16.10 11.40 13.24
CA GLY A 360 16.13 11.74 11.84
C GLY A 360 14.90 11.15 11.15
N PRO A 361 14.32 11.85 10.17
CA PRO A 361 13.12 11.38 9.51
C PRO A 361 13.35 10.10 8.71
N CYS A 362 12.44 9.12 8.84
CA CYS A 362 12.42 7.93 8.00
C CYS A 362 12.03 8.31 6.56
N ARG A 363 13.03 8.60 5.71
CA ARG A 363 12.78 8.97 4.31
C ARG A 363 12.20 7.81 3.50
N GLY A 364 10.93 7.92 3.11
CA GLY A 364 10.31 7.05 2.12
C GLY A 364 10.87 7.24 0.71
N LEU A 365 10.24 6.62 -0.29
CA LEU A 365 10.58 6.81 -1.70
C LEU A 365 10.25 8.25 -2.13
N ASN A 366 11.22 8.96 -2.69
CA ASN A 366 10.95 10.23 -3.37
C ASN A 366 10.33 9.97 -4.77
N ASP A 367 9.88 11.02 -5.46
CA ASP A 367 9.20 10.88 -6.76
C ASP A 367 10.03 10.10 -7.78
N SER A 368 11.30 10.46 -7.98
CA SER A 368 12.16 9.81 -8.98
C SER A 368 12.39 8.34 -8.65
N GLN A 369 12.55 8.00 -7.36
CA GLN A 369 12.68 6.62 -6.89
C GLN A 369 11.37 5.84 -7.07
N THR A 370 10.20 6.45 -6.82
CA THR A 370 8.90 5.82 -7.08
C THR A 370 8.72 5.51 -8.56
N TYR A 371 8.96 6.47 -9.46
CA TYR A 371 8.86 6.22 -10.90
C TYR A 371 9.88 5.18 -11.38
N PHE A 372 11.09 5.20 -10.83
CA PHE A 372 12.11 4.21 -11.15
C PHE A 372 11.73 2.81 -10.67
N TYR A 373 11.16 2.67 -9.47
CA TYR A 373 10.61 1.42 -8.94
C TYR A 373 9.56 0.84 -9.90
N LEU A 374 8.58 1.65 -10.29
CA LEU A 374 7.50 1.22 -11.18
C LEU A 374 8.04 0.83 -12.57
N HIS A 375 9.02 1.58 -13.08
CA HIS A 375 9.68 1.25 -14.34
C HIS A 375 10.36 -0.13 -14.30
N LEU A 376 11.13 -0.44 -13.25
CA LEU A 376 11.76 -1.75 -13.10
C LEU A 376 10.73 -2.87 -13.00
N LEU A 377 9.65 -2.66 -12.24
CA LEU A 377 8.58 -3.63 -12.09
C LEU A 377 7.86 -3.89 -13.42
N HIS A 378 7.60 -2.86 -14.22
CA HIS A 378 7.01 -2.97 -15.56
C HIS A 378 7.91 -3.72 -16.52
N GLN A 379 9.20 -3.38 -16.57
CA GLN A 379 10.15 -4.04 -17.48
C GLN A 379 10.30 -5.52 -17.14
N TRP A 380 10.37 -5.84 -15.84
CA TRP A 380 10.35 -7.23 -15.39
C TRP A 380 9.05 -7.93 -15.80
N PHE A 381 7.90 -7.33 -15.52
CA PHE A 381 6.61 -7.95 -15.81
C PHE A 381 6.39 -8.16 -17.31
N ALA A 382 6.69 -7.16 -18.13
CA ALA A 382 6.61 -7.23 -19.59
C ALA A 382 7.53 -8.32 -20.16
N THR A 383 8.75 -8.42 -19.62
CA THR A 383 9.68 -9.50 -19.98
C THR A 383 9.06 -10.84 -19.61
N TYR A 384 8.62 -11.01 -18.37
CA TYR A 384 8.10 -12.27 -17.83
C TYR A 384 6.91 -12.79 -18.65
N ILE A 385 5.94 -11.94 -18.95
CA ILE A 385 4.75 -12.34 -19.73
C ILE A 385 5.08 -12.58 -21.22
N SER A 386 6.19 -12.04 -21.72
CA SER A 386 6.65 -12.24 -23.11
C SER A 386 7.46 -13.53 -23.27
N SER A 387 8.20 -13.95 -22.25
CA SER A 387 8.84 -15.26 -22.24
C SER A 387 7.76 -16.33 -22.13
N HIS A 388 7.65 -17.19 -23.14
CA HIS A 388 6.78 -18.36 -23.12
C HIS A 388 7.26 -19.35 -22.06
N HIS A 389 6.98 -19.06 -20.78
CA HIS A 389 7.32 -19.93 -19.67
C HIS A 389 6.60 -21.26 -19.86
N ARG A 390 7.38 -22.33 -19.95
CA ARG A 390 6.88 -23.69 -20.01
C ARG A 390 6.57 -24.11 -18.58
N TRP A 391 5.38 -23.78 -18.07
CA TRP A 391 4.88 -24.07 -16.70
C TRP A 391 5.46 -25.37 -16.13
N SER A 392 6.65 -25.27 -15.56
CA SER A 392 7.39 -26.36 -14.96
C SER A 392 7.35 -26.15 -13.46
N VAL A 393 7.51 -27.22 -12.69
CA VAL A 393 7.48 -27.12 -11.22
C VAL A 393 8.62 -26.28 -10.64
N THR A 394 9.63 -25.96 -11.46
CA THR A 394 10.76 -25.10 -11.13
C THR A 394 10.59 -23.65 -11.59
N ASP A 395 9.46 -23.31 -12.21
CA ASP A 395 9.13 -21.92 -12.53
C ASP A 395 8.63 -21.18 -11.27
N MET A 396 8.82 -19.86 -11.25
CA MET A 396 8.39 -19.01 -10.12
C MET A 396 6.87 -19.00 -9.93
N PHE A 397 6.11 -19.08 -11.02
CA PHE A 397 4.65 -19.07 -11.02
C PHE A 397 4.12 -20.26 -11.83
N THR A 398 3.17 -20.97 -11.26
CA THR A 398 2.65 -22.25 -11.80
C THR A 398 1.13 -22.34 -11.74
N ALA A 399 0.44 -21.38 -11.12
CA ALA A 399 -1.01 -21.35 -11.09
C ALA A 399 -1.57 -21.34 -12.52
N GLN A 400 -2.55 -22.20 -12.80
CA GLN A 400 -3.05 -22.39 -14.16
C GLN A 400 -3.68 -21.12 -14.75
N ASP A 401 -4.24 -20.29 -13.88
CA ASP A 401 -4.89 -19.02 -14.15
C ASP A 401 -4.00 -17.79 -13.85
N ASP A 402 -2.72 -18.01 -13.59
CA ASP A 402 -1.71 -17.00 -13.25
C ASP A 402 -2.06 -16.18 -11.97
N ALA A 403 -2.86 -16.73 -11.06
CA ALA A 403 -3.23 -16.05 -9.82
C ALA A 403 -2.02 -15.69 -8.93
N ASP A 404 -1.02 -16.57 -8.86
CA ASP A 404 0.21 -16.37 -8.09
C ASP A 404 1.10 -15.25 -8.65
N LEU A 405 1.16 -15.11 -9.98
CA LEU A 405 1.80 -13.98 -10.67
C LEU A 405 1.13 -12.65 -10.30
N TRP A 406 -0.21 -12.59 -10.37
CA TRP A 406 -0.95 -11.38 -10.05
C TRP A 406 -0.82 -10.99 -8.58
N MET A 407 -0.88 -11.97 -7.67
CA MET A 407 -0.62 -11.74 -6.25
C MET A 407 0.78 -11.15 -6.03
N PHE A 408 1.81 -11.72 -6.66
CA PHE A 408 3.16 -11.17 -6.58
C PHE A 408 3.23 -9.72 -7.09
N LEU A 409 2.68 -9.45 -8.27
CA LEU A 409 2.75 -8.12 -8.88
C LEU A 409 2.05 -7.06 -8.03
N LEU A 410 0.85 -7.38 -7.55
CA LEU A 410 0.03 -6.48 -6.73
C LEU A 410 0.65 -6.28 -5.33
N ASP A 411 1.34 -7.28 -4.80
CA ASP A 411 2.11 -7.16 -3.56
C ASP A 411 3.25 -6.14 -3.70
N ARG A 412 3.96 -6.13 -4.84
CA ARG A 412 5.02 -5.13 -5.09
C ARG A 412 4.46 -3.71 -5.22
N HIS A 413 3.27 -3.55 -5.80
CA HIS A 413 2.59 -2.25 -5.82
C HIS A 413 2.14 -1.82 -4.42
N ALA A 414 1.65 -2.75 -3.58
CA ALA A 414 1.29 -2.44 -2.20
C ALA A 414 2.50 -2.00 -1.38
N VAL A 415 3.63 -2.70 -1.49
CA VAL A 415 4.89 -2.30 -0.87
C VAL A 415 5.32 -0.93 -1.37
N CYS A 416 5.24 -0.67 -2.69
CA CYS A 416 5.55 0.64 -3.25
C CYS A 416 4.68 1.75 -2.64
N LEU A 417 3.36 1.53 -2.49
CA LEU A 417 2.45 2.49 -1.83
C LEU A 417 2.89 2.80 -0.40
N THR A 418 3.16 1.76 0.40
CA THR A 418 3.60 1.90 1.80
C THR A 418 4.83 2.81 1.90
N TRP A 419 5.81 2.66 1.01
CA TRP A 419 7.04 3.45 1.02
C TRP A 419 6.95 4.81 0.31
N ALA A 420 6.09 4.93 -0.72
CA ALA A 420 5.94 6.15 -1.51
C ALA A 420 5.07 7.20 -0.83
N LEU A 421 4.05 6.75 -0.09
CA LEU A 421 3.04 7.61 0.55
C LEU A 421 3.35 7.91 2.00
N MET A 422 4.53 7.50 2.49
CA MET A 422 5.00 7.89 3.82
C MET A 422 5.04 9.42 3.91
N THR A 423 4.22 9.96 4.79
CA THR A 423 4.25 11.39 5.11
C THR A 423 5.07 11.56 6.37
N GLU A 424 6.21 12.24 6.24
CA GLU A 424 6.83 12.86 7.40
C GLU A 424 5.93 14.03 7.78
N GLN A 425 5.13 13.87 8.83
CA GLN A 425 4.51 15.02 9.46
C GLN A 425 5.65 15.96 9.84
N PRO A 426 5.63 17.25 9.42
CA PRO A 426 6.62 18.19 9.89
C PRO A 426 6.51 18.18 11.41
N ALA A 427 7.60 17.81 12.10
CA ALA A 427 7.73 18.15 13.50
C ALA A 427 7.46 19.65 13.55
N LEU A 428 6.41 20.06 14.28
CA LEU A 428 6.07 21.46 14.51
C LEU A 428 7.39 22.19 14.80
N GLN A 429 7.93 22.86 13.78
CA GLN A 429 9.17 23.59 13.96
C GLN A 429 8.88 24.67 14.98
N ASP A 430 9.91 24.98 15.76
CA ASP A 430 9.88 26.00 16.80
C ASP A 430 9.00 27.18 16.34
N PRO A 431 7.89 27.49 17.03
CA PRO A 431 6.87 28.47 16.59
C PRO A 431 7.44 29.88 16.37
N ALA A 432 8.70 30.10 16.70
CA ALA A 432 9.46 31.31 16.45
C ALA A 432 9.94 31.51 14.99
N VAL A 433 9.96 30.47 14.12
CA VAL A 433 10.67 30.54 12.82
C VAL A 433 9.77 30.41 11.58
N CYS A 434 8.58 29.83 11.69
CA CYS A 434 7.69 29.63 10.55
C CYS A 434 6.26 30.04 10.91
N THR A 435 5.58 30.79 10.05
CA THR A 435 4.17 31.10 10.31
C THR A 435 3.37 29.79 10.27
N HIS A 436 2.41 29.60 11.18
CA HIS A 436 1.58 28.38 11.24
C HIS A 436 0.91 28.05 9.89
N VAL A 437 0.65 29.07 9.05
CA VAL A 437 0.11 28.95 7.69
C VAL A 437 1.10 28.32 6.71
N GLU A 438 2.38 28.73 6.72
CA GLU A 438 3.42 28.17 5.85
C GLU A 438 3.68 26.70 6.16
N ALA A 439 3.71 26.34 7.45
CA ALA A 439 3.84 24.95 7.88
C ALA A 439 2.66 24.08 7.40
N GLN A 440 1.43 24.61 7.50
CA GLN A 440 0.22 23.92 7.05
C GLN A 440 0.18 23.76 5.52
N LEU A 441 0.52 24.81 4.77
CA LEU A 441 0.60 24.75 3.30
C LEU A 441 1.71 23.79 2.84
N GLY A 442 2.85 23.78 3.54
CA GLY A 442 3.93 22.81 3.33
C GLY A 442 3.45 21.37 3.50
N TYR A 443 2.67 21.10 4.55
CA TYR A 443 2.08 19.78 4.78
C TYR A 443 1.05 19.40 3.71
N LEU A 444 0.13 20.30 3.35
CA LEU A 444 -0.83 20.07 2.27
C LEU A 444 -0.15 19.86 0.90
N ASN A 445 0.98 20.51 0.66
CA ASN A 445 1.82 20.24 -0.52
C ASN A 445 2.43 18.84 -0.46
N GLY A 446 2.88 18.39 0.70
CA GLY A 446 3.30 17.01 0.93
C GLY A 446 2.21 16.00 0.60
N ILE A 447 0.98 16.24 1.06
CA ILE A 447 -0.18 15.37 0.71
C ILE A 447 -0.46 15.41 -0.80
N ALA A 448 -0.39 16.58 -1.45
CA ALA A 448 -0.58 16.68 -2.90
C ALA A 448 0.46 15.83 -3.67
N ILE A 449 1.72 15.86 -3.26
CA ILE A 449 2.78 15.00 -3.83
C ILE A 449 2.45 13.51 -3.61
N SER A 450 1.97 13.13 -2.42
CA SER A 450 1.51 11.77 -2.15
C SER A 450 0.35 11.35 -3.08
N VAL A 451 -0.59 12.25 -3.36
CA VAL A 451 -1.68 12.00 -4.33
C VAL A 451 -1.14 11.77 -5.74
N ASP A 452 -0.11 12.50 -6.16
CA ASP A 452 0.54 12.29 -7.47
C ASP A 452 1.25 10.93 -7.56
N LYS A 453 1.95 10.52 -6.49
CA LYS A 453 2.56 9.17 -6.41
C LYS A 453 1.50 8.08 -6.41
N LEU A 454 0.41 8.26 -5.67
CA LEU A 454 -0.73 7.33 -5.67
C LEU A 454 -1.29 7.17 -7.09
N ARG A 455 -1.48 8.27 -7.82
CA ARG A 455 -1.90 8.25 -9.24
C ARG A 455 -0.96 7.39 -10.07
N ALA A 456 0.34 7.63 -9.97
CA ALA A 456 1.35 6.89 -10.73
C ALA A 456 1.29 5.38 -10.45
N ILE A 457 1.14 5.00 -9.18
CA ILE A 457 1.08 3.59 -8.77
C ILE A 457 -0.22 2.92 -9.23
N PHE A 458 -1.37 3.60 -9.14
CA PHE A 458 -2.63 3.05 -9.63
C PHE A 458 -2.62 2.89 -11.16
N TYR A 459 -2.09 3.88 -11.88
CA TYR A 459 -1.94 3.80 -13.33
C TYR A 459 -0.95 2.71 -13.74
N SER A 460 0.08 2.47 -12.93
CA SER A 460 1.00 1.34 -13.10
C SER A 460 0.28 -0.01 -13.05
N VAL A 461 -0.63 -0.22 -12.09
CA VAL A 461 -1.42 -1.45 -12.01
C VAL A 461 -2.32 -1.61 -13.24
N VAL A 462 -3.00 -0.53 -13.65
CA VAL A 462 -3.85 -0.52 -14.86
C VAL A 462 -3.01 -0.85 -16.10
N HIS A 463 -1.81 -0.27 -16.21
CA HIS A 463 -0.90 -0.52 -17.32
C HIS A 463 -0.47 -1.99 -17.38
N CYS A 464 -0.13 -2.61 -16.26
CA CYS A 464 0.15 -4.04 -16.20
C CYS A 464 -1.04 -4.89 -16.66
N ALA A 465 -2.27 -4.55 -16.25
CA ALA A 465 -3.47 -5.25 -16.70
C ALA A 465 -3.67 -5.12 -18.22
N GLN A 466 -3.41 -3.94 -18.80
CA GLN A 466 -3.46 -3.71 -20.24
C GLN A 466 -2.37 -4.49 -20.98
N LEU A 467 -1.12 -4.44 -20.52
CA LEU A 467 0.00 -5.20 -21.08
C LEU A 467 -0.29 -6.70 -21.08
N TYR A 468 -0.81 -7.22 -19.96
CA TYR A 468 -1.17 -8.63 -19.83
C TYR A 468 -2.33 -9.02 -20.74
N HIS A 469 -3.32 -8.13 -20.93
CA HIS A 469 -4.40 -8.35 -21.88
C HIS A 469 -3.89 -8.45 -23.32
N VAL A 470 -2.94 -7.58 -23.70
CA VAL A 470 -2.30 -7.59 -25.02
C VAL A 470 -1.45 -8.85 -25.20
N SER A 471 -0.59 -9.19 -24.25
CA SER A 471 0.25 -10.40 -24.35
C SER A 471 -0.58 -11.68 -24.41
N SER A 472 -1.67 -11.73 -23.64
CA SER A 472 -2.56 -12.89 -23.61
C SER A 472 -3.38 -13.06 -24.89
N SER A 473 -3.46 -12.03 -25.73
CA SER A 473 -4.13 -12.14 -27.03
C SER A 473 -3.46 -13.10 -28.01
N ALA A 474 -2.17 -13.37 -27.80
CA ALA A 474 -1.39 -14.32 -28.59
C ALA A 474 -1.68 -15.81 -28.25
N PHE A 475 -2.43 -16.10 -27.17
CA PHE A 475 -2.74 -17.48 -26.79
C PHE A 475 -3.81 -18.10 -27.71
N ALA A 476 -3.50 -19.26 -28.29
CA ALA A 476 -4.38 -19.97 -29.23
C ALA A 476 -5.66 -20.55 -28.60
N LYS A 477 -5.66 -20.85 -27.29
CA LYS A 477 -6.82 -21.43 -26.58
C LYS A 477 -7.65 -20.35 -25.90
N THR A 478 -8.82 -20.05 -26.48
CA THR A 478 -9.74 -18.97 -26.05
C THR A 478 -10.23 -19.14 -24.61
N GLU A 479 -10.67 -20.33 -24.21
CA GLU A 479 -11.20 -20.59 -22.86
C GLU A 479 -10.16 -20.33 -21.75
N LYS A 480 -8.92 -20.80 -21.96
CA LYS A 480 -7.81 -20.59 -21.01
C LYS A 480 -7.42 -19.11 -20.94
N ARG A 481 -7.43 -18.42 -22.08
CA ARG A 481 -7.20 -16.98 -22.16
C ARG A 481 -8.27 -16.22 -21.37
N GLU A 482 -9.55 -16.51 -21.57
CA GLU A 482 -10.64 -15.85 -20.88
C GLU A 482 -10.61 -16.09 -19.37
N ALA A 483 -10.28 -17.30 -18.93
CA ALA A 483 -10.13 -17.60 -17.51
C ALA A 483 -9.02 -16.76 -16.86
N ARG A 484 -7.84 -16.69 -17.48
CA ARG A 484 -6.71 -15.88 -17.02
C ARG A 484 -7.02 -14.39 -16.98
N LEU A 485 -7.65 -13.86 -18.02
CA LEU A 485 -8.07 -12.46 -18.06
C LEU A 485 -9.10 -12.14 -16.98
N ARG A 486 -10.01 -13.07 -16.67
CA ARG A 486 -10.96 -12.93 -15.56
C ARG A 486 -10.25 -12.92 -14.21
N THR A 487 -9.31 -13.84 -13.97
CA THR A 487 -8.50 -13.86 -12.73
C THR A 487 -7.72 -12.55 -12.58
N ALA A 488 -7.04 -12.09 -13.63
CA ALA A 488 -6.31 -10.83 -13.66
C ALA A 488 -7.20 -9.63 -13.29
N ALA A 489 -8.37 -9.53 -13.93
CA ALA A 489 -9.33 -8.46 -13.68
C ALA A 489 -9.89 -8.51 -12.25
N ALA A 490 -10.23 -9.70 -11.75
CA ALA A 490 -10.73 -9.89 -10.40
C ALA A 490 -9.68 -9.52 -9.34
N ALA A 491 -8.44 -9.97 -9.50
CA ALA A 491 -7.34 -9.65 -8.59
C ALA A 491 -7.06 -8.14 -8.57
N THR A 492 -7.02 -7.51 -9.74
CA THR A 492 -6.81 -6.06 -9.87
C THR A 492 -7.94 -5.26 -9.23
N HIS A 493 -9.19 -5.68 -9.43
CA HIS A 493 -10.35 -5.03 -8.83
C HIS A 493 -10.36 -5.18 -7.30
N SER A 494 -10.11 -6.39 -6.78
CA SER A 494 -10.01 -6.66 -5.34
C SER A 494 -8.92 -5.80 -4.70
N TRP A 495 -7.75 -5.75 -5.32
CA TRP A 495 -6.64 -4.93 -4.83
C TRP A 495 -6.95 -3.43 -4.86
N MET A 496 -7.57 -2.94 -5.95
CA MET A 496 -7.95 -1.54 -6.04
C MET A 496 -8.93 -1.16 -4.94
N LYS A 497 -9.92 -2.02 -4.67
CA LYS A 497 -10.90 -1.80 -3.59
C LYS A 497 -10.25 -1.85 -2.20
N GLU A 498 -9.61 -2.96 -1.86
CA GLU A 498 -9.15 -3.23 -0.50
C GLU A 498 -7.87 -2.46 -0.14
N ILE A 499 -6.88 -2.48 -1.03
CA ILE A 499 -5.58 -1.84 -0.77
C ILE A 499 -5.60 -0.38 -1.24
N GLY A 500 -6.03 -0.16 -2.48
CA GLY A 500 -6.05 1.18 -3.06
C GLY A 500 -7.01 2.13 -2.33
N VAL A 501 -8.30 1.81 -2.34
CA VAL A 501 -9.37 2.68 -1.83
C VAL A 501 -9.48 2.59 -0.32
N GLU A 502 -9.69 1.39 0.22
CA GLU A 502 -10.04 1.20 1.64
C GLU A 502 -8.87 1.47 2.59
N THR A 503 -7.63 1.22 2.16
CA THR A 503 -6.42 1.53 2.93
C THR A 503 -5.86 2.91 2.56
N PHE A 504 -5.27 3.08 1.38
CA PHE A 504 -4.44 4.28 1.12
C PHE A 504 -5.23 5.55 0.83
N CYS A 505 -6.29 5.49 0.01
CA CYS A 505 -7.10 6.67 -0.28
C CYS A 505 -7.82 7.18 0.96
N ARG A 506 -8.39 6.25 1.75
CA ARG A 506 -9.06 6.59 3.02
C ARG A 506 -8.08 7.17 4.04
N ALA A 507 -6.85 6.64 4.12
CA ALA A 507 -5.84 7.18 5.02
C ALA A 507 -5.41 8.59 4.63
N LEU A 508 -5.11 8.84 3.35
CA LEU A 508 -4.79 10.19 2.86
C LEU A 508 -5.92 11.20 3.10
N LEU A 509 -7.18 10.79 2.92
CA LEU A 509 -8.32 11.66 3.23
C LEU A 509 -8.45 11.94 4.71
N SER A 510 -8.21 10.94 5.56
CA SER A 510 -8.26 11.11 7.00
C SER A 510 -7.16 12.07 7.45
N ASP A 511 -5.93 11.88 6.98
CA ASP A 511 -4.79 12.75 7.27
C ASP A 511 -5.02 14.18 6.76
N LEU A 512 -5.65 14.34 5.58
CA LEU A 512 -6.06 15.63 5.05
C LEU A 512 -7.10 16.32 5.95
N PHE A 513 -8.16 15.60 6.33
CA PHE A 513 -9.24 16.17 7.14
C PHE A 513 -8.80 16.48 8.56
N ASP A 514 -8.03 15.61 9.19
CA ASP A 514 -7.50 15.82 10.54
C ASP A 514 -6.59 17.06 10.55
N ALA A 515 -5.72 17.20 9.55
CA ALA A 515 -4.88 18.39 9.43
C ALA A 515 -5.66 19.67 9.17
N THR A 516 -6.74 19.62 8.37
CA THR A 516 -7.61 20.79 8.20
C THR A 516 -8.32 21.15 9.50
N ALA A 517 -8.89 20.18 10.22
CA ALA A 517 -9.66 20.38 11.43
C ALA A 517 -8.82 20.98 12.57
N GLN A 518 -7.62 20.42 12.81
CA GLN A 518 -6.68 20.94 13.81
C GLN A 518 -6.37 22.42 13.58
N TRP A 519 -6.28 22.83 12.32
CA TRP A 519 -6.04 24.21 11.97
C TRP A 519 -7.28 25.10 12.13
N GLU A 520 -8.48 24.60 11.79
CA GLU A 520 -9.73 25.34 12.03
C GLU A 520 -9.93 25.64 13.52
N GLU A 521 -9.57 24.69 14.39
CA GLU A 521 -9.63 24.83 15.85
C GLU A 521 -8.61 25.84 16.39
N ALA A 522 -7.41 25.91 15.80
CA ALA A 522 -6.32 26.76 16.28
C ALA A 522 -6.48 28.26 15.95
N GLN A 523 -7.15 28.61 14.85
CA GLN A 523 -7.17 29.99 14.31
C GLN A 523 -8.54 30.69 14.41
N GLY A 524 -9.63 29.97 14.72
CA GLY A 524 -10.99 30.53 14.82
C GLY A 524 -11.61 31.04 13.51
N HIS A 525 -10.79 31.40 12.51
CA HIS A 525 -11.16 31.76 11.15
C HIS A 525 -10.31 30.96 10.16
N CYS A 526 -10.97 30.30 9.21
CA CYS A 526 -10.27 29.60 8.13
C CYS A 526 -9.82 30.60 7.05
N GLU A 527 -8.52 30.83 6.93
CA GLU A 527 -7.93 31.38 5.69
C GLU A 527 -8.35 30.57 4.44
N ALA A 528 -8.84 31.29 3.43
CA ALA A 528 -9.34 30.71 2.19
C ALA A 528 -8.30 29.86 1.42
N LEU A 529 -7.00 30.16 1.58
CA LEU A 529 -5.91 29.45 0.89
C LEU A 529 -5.80 27.99 1.33
N VAL A 530 -5.92 27.72 2.63
CA VAL A 530 -5.87 26.35 3.20
C VAL A 530 -7.07 25.53 2.73
N GLN A 531 -8.26 26.12 2.74
CA GLN A 531 -9.49 25.46 2.25
C GLN A 531 -9.42 25.15 0.75
N GLN A 532 -8.93 26.10 -0.05
CA GLN A 532 -8.73 25.89 -1.49
C GLN A 532 -7.73 24.77 -1.76
N ARG A 533 -6.62 24.74 -1.01
CA ARG A 533 -5.61 23.68 -1.17
C ARG A 533 -6.15 22.31 -0.74
N ALA A 534 -6.90 22.24 0.35
CA ALA A 534 -7.53 21.00 0.79
C ALA A 534 -8.55 20.48 -0.23
N LEU A 535 -9.39 21.36 -0.81
CA LEU A 535 -10.32 20.95 -1.86
C LEU A 535 -9.58 20.45 -3.10
N LEU A 536 -8.47 21.09 -3.49
CA LEU A 536 -7.65 20.66 -4.62
C LEU A 536 -7.13 19.22 -4.42
N VAL A 537 -6.63 18.91 -3.22
CA VAL A 537 -6.14 17.57 -2.88
C VAL A 537 -7.28 16.55 -2.86
N GLU A 538 -8.42 16.88 -2.24
CA GLU A 538 -9.61 16.03 -2.21
C GLU A 538 -10.11 15.71 -3.64
N ALA A 539 -10.11 16.72 -4.50
CA ALA A 539 -10.53 16.60 -5.89
C ALA A 539 -9.66 15.65 -6.68
N GLU A 540 -8.33 15.80 -6.58
CA GLU A 540 -7.40 14.94 -7.30
C GLU A 540 -7.54 13.49 -6.89
N LEU A 541 -7.70 13.21 -5.60
CA LEU A 541 -7.92 11.84 -5.13
C LEU A 541 -9.22 11.23 -5.70
N LYS A 542 -10.32 11.99 -5.69
CA LYS A 542 -11.60 11.53 -6.26
C LYS A 542 -11.52 11.30 -7.77
N LEU A 543 -10.78 12.15 -8.49
CA LEU A 543 -10.56 12.00 -9.93
C LEU A 543 -9.72 10.76 -10.25
N ILE A 544 -8.64 10.51 -9.49
CA ILE A 544 -7.81 9.32 -9.64
C ILE A 544 -8.65 8.05 -9.49
N LEU A 545 -9.47 7.98 -8.44
CA LEU A 545 -10.36 6.86 -8.19
C LEU A 545 -11.35 6.64 -9.33
N TYR A 546 -11.95 7.71 -9.86
CA TYR A 546 -12.87 7.61 -10.98
C TYR A 546 -12.16 7.09 -12.23
N ASP A 547 -11.01 7.67 -12.58
CA ASP A 547 -10.28 7.35 -13.80
C ASP A 547 -9.76 5.90 -13.78
N THR A 548 -9.24 5.43 -12.65
CA THR A 548 -8.73 4.05 -12.51
C THR A 548 -9.86 3.03 -12.61
N MET A 549 -10.98 3.27 -11.93
CA MET A 549 -12.15 2.39 -12.00
C MET A 549 -12.77 2.37 -13.41
N ALA A 550 -12.78 3.51 -14.11
CA ALA A 550 -13.22 3.59 -15.50
C ALA A 550 -12.30 2.79 -16.44
N MET A 551 -10.98 2.89 -16.27
CA MET A 551 -10.01 2.12 -17.06
C MET A 551 -10.08 0.62 -16.80
N LEU A 552 -10.37 0.22 -15.57
CA LEU A 552 -10.60 -1.17 -15.17
C LEU A 552 -12.00 -1.70 -15.53
N GLN A 553 -12.86 -0.85 -16.09
CA GLN A 553 -14.22 -1.21 -16.52
C GLN A 553 -15.10 -1.68 -15.37
N CYS A 554 -14.90 -1.13 -14.18
CA CYS A 554 -15.69 -1.48 -13.02
C CYS A 554 -17.15 -1.05 -13.22
N PRO A 555 -18.13 -1.84 -12.74
CA PRO A 555 -19.55 -1.55 -12.92
C PRO A 555 -20.03 -0.36 -12.08
N GLU A 556 -19.34 -0.01 -11.00
CA GLU A 556 -19.65 1.13 -10.13
C GLU A 556 -18.97 2.43 -10.62
N GLN A 557 -19.34 2.92 -11.79
CA GLN A 557 -18.91 4.24 -12.30
C GLN A 557 -19.89 5.33 -11.87
N SER A 558 -20.19 5.43 -10.57
CA SER A 558 -21.06 6.51 -10.09
C SER A 558 -20.38 7.86 -10.25
N THR A 559 -21.06 8.79 -10.93
CA THR A 559 -20.61 10.18 -11.06
C THR A 559 -20.92 11.03 -9.83
N GLU A 560 -21.68 10.51 -8.86
CA GLU A 560 -22.19 11.27 -7.70
C GLU A 560 -21.06 11.99 -6.92
N ARG A 561 -19.91 11.32 -6.74
CA ARG A 561 -18.75 11.92 -6.06
C ARG A 561 -18.18 13.13 -6.80
N LEU A 562 -18.19 13.09 -8.13
CA LEU A 562 -17.76 14.20 -8.98
C LEU A 562 -18.77 15.35 -8.91
N GLN A 563 -20.07 15.05 -8.84
CA GLN A 563 -21.13 16.06 -8.71
C GLN A 563 -20.97 16.89 -7.42
N LYS A 564 -20.87 16.21 -6.26
CA LYS A 564 -20.65 16.87 -4.95
C LYS A 564 -19.40 17.75 -4.93
N LEU A 565 -18.35 17.31 -5.63
CA LEU A 565 -17.10 18.05 -5.74
C LEU A 565 -17.24 19.31 -6.60
N VAL A 566 -17.95 19.22 -7.73
CA VAL A 566 -18.27 20.37 -8.58
C VAL A 566 -19.07 21.41 -7.81
N GLU A 567 -20.09 20.98 -7.07
CA GLU A 567 -20.92 21.86 -6.24
C GLU A 567 -20.07 22.59 -5.18
N ALA A 568 -19.24 21.86 -4.43
CA ALA A 568 -18.34 22.45 -3.44
C ALA A 568 -17.34 23.44 -4.06
N ALA A 569 -16.77 23.13 -5.22
CA ALA A 569 -15.83 24.00 -5.93
C ALA A 569 -16.48 25.31 -6.38
N LEU A 570 -17.71 25.24 -6.90
CA LEU A 570 -18.47 26.41 -7.33
C LEU A 570 -18.91 27.27 -6.15
N ASP A 571 -19.32 26.67 -5.04
CA ASP A 571 -19.71 27.41 -3.84
C ASP A 571 -18.53 28.20 -3.26
N MET A 572 -17.31 27.65 -3.28
CA MET A 572 -16.10 28.41 -2.90
C MET A 572 -15.80 29.57 -3.88
N CYS A 573 -16.16 29.43 -5.16
CA CYS A 573 -16.01 30.52 -6.13
C CYS A 573 -17.04 31.63 -5.87
N ASP A 574 -18.26 31.30 -5.46
CA ASP A 574 -19.34 32.26 -5.25
C ASP A 574 -19.15 33.08 -3.97
N VAL A 575 -18.62 32.49 -2.89
CA VAL A 575 -18.23 33.23 -1.66
C VAL A 575 -17.21 34.34 -1.97
N ARG A 576 -16.39 34.17 -3.02
CA ARG A 576 -15.42 35.16 -3.48
C ARG A 576 -16.07 36.35 -4.21
N GLY A 577 -17.18 36.12 -4.90
CA GLY A 577 -17.87 37.14 -5.70
C GLY A 577 -18.60 38.21 -4.87
N GLY A 578 -18.82 37.98 -3.57
CA GLY A 578 -19.51 38.91 -2.67
C GLY A 578 -18.61 39.87 -1.89
N SER A 579 -17.28 39.74 -1.96
CA SER A 579 -16.35 40.57 -1.20
C SER A 579 -15.87 41.77 -2.03
N GLU A 580 -16.75 42.75 -2.26
CA GLU A 580 -16.42 44.02 -2.95
C GLU A 580 -15.57 45.00 -2.08
N GLY A 581 -14.97 44.56 -0.98
CA GLY A 581 -14.19 45.44 -0.08
C GLY A 581 -12.93 44.83 0.54
N GLY A 582 -11.78 44.94 -0.16
CA GLY A 582 -10.41 44.94 0.39
C GLY A 582 -9.64 43.59 0.40
N PRO A 583 -8.29 43.56 0.57
CA PRO A 583 -7.26 44.61 0.57
C PRO A 583 -6.36 44.59 -0.70
N SER A 584 -5.62 45.67 -0.95
CA SER A 584 -4.67 45.81 -2.06
C SER A 584 -3.32 45.12 -1.83
N GLY A 585 -2.82 44.42 -2.85
CA GLY A 585 -1.41 43.99 -3.00
C GLY A 585 -1.03 42.68 -2.28
N ARG A 586 -0.33 41.79 -2.98
CA ARG A 586 0.08 40.41 -2.59
C ARG A 586 -1.04 39.37 -2.37
N THR A 587 -2.02 39.63 -1.50
CA THR A 587 -3.10 38.65 -1.21
C THR A 587 -3.99 38.34 -2.42
N CYS A 588 -4.21 39.31 -3.31
CA CYS A 588 -5.00 39.13 -4.54
C CYS A 588 -4.30 38.24 -5.59
N TYR A 589 -2.96 38.21 -5.62
CA TYR A 589 -2.18 37.38 -6.55
C TYR A 589 -2.15 35.91 -6.09
N GLU A 590 -1.80 35.66 -4.83
CA GLU A 590 -1.77 34.30 -4.26
C GLU A 590 -3.16 33.64 -4.23
N GLN A 591 -4.24 34.43 -4.07
CA GLN A 591 -5.62 33.95 -4.18
C GLN A 591 -6.10 33.70 -5.62
N ARG A 592 -5.46 34.28 -6.65
CA ARG A 592 -5.71 33.91 -8.06
C ARG A 592 -5.03 32.58 -8.40
N ASP A 593 -3.85 32.34 -7.86
CA ASP A 593 -3.03 31.15 -8.14
C ASP A 593 -3.72 29.83 -7.72
N LEU A 594 -4.56 29.85 -6.69
CA LEU A 594 -5.34 28.67 -6.25
C LEU A 594 -6.80 28.65 -6.75
N GLY A 595 -7.40 29.81 -7.06
CA GLY A 595 -8.78 29.90 -7.54
C GLY A 595 -9.00 29.36 -8.95
N LEU A 596 -8.08 29.63 -9.89
CA LEU A 596 -8.15 29.09 -11.25
C LEU A 596 -8.02 27.55 -11.27
N PRO A 597 -7.10 26.91 -10.52
CA PRO A 597 -7.08 25.46 -10.36
C PRO A 597 -8.40 24.86 -9.83
N VAL A 598 -9.08 25.52 -8.88
CA VAL A 598 -10.39 25.07 -8.36
C VAL A 598 -11.45 25.05 -9.47
N VAL A 599 -11.49 26.08 -10.31
CA VAL A 599 -12.38 26.09 -11.48
C VAL A 599 -11.94 25.06 -12.54
N GLY A 600 -10.63 24.81 -12.67
CA GLY A 600 -10.09 23.72 -13.48
C GLY A 600 -10.61 22.34 -13.07
N ILE A 601 -10.81 22.09 -11.76
CA ILE A 601 -11.45 20.86 -11.27
C ILE A 601 -12.87 20.72 -11.78
N VAL A 602 -13.65 21.81 -11.79
CA VAL A 602 -15.02 21.79 -12.31
C VAL A 602 -15.03 21.31 -13.76
N GLY A 603 -14.16 21.87 -14.61
CA GLY A 603 -14.01 21.43 -15.99
C GLY A 603 -13.63 19.95 -16.11
N ARG A 604 -12.63 19.49 -15.35
CA ARG A 604 -12.19 18.09 -15.36
C ARG A 604 -13.27 17.11 -14.90
N CYS A 605 -14.04 17.47 -13.87
CA CYS A 605 -15.14 16.64 -13.36
C CYS A 605 -16.30 16.60 -14.34
N VAL A 606 -16.73 17.76 -14.85
CA VAL A 606 -17.82 17.83 -15.83
C VAL A 606 -17.45 17.08 -17.11
N HIS A 607 -16.20 17.12 -17.56
CA HIS A 607 -15.73 16.31 -18.69
C HIS A 607 -16.00 14.82 -18.52
N ARG A 608 -15.75 14.28 -17.32
CA ARG A 608 -15.97 12.86 -16.99
C ARG A 608 -17.45 12.52 -16.88
N ILE A 609 -18.25 13.41 -16.27
CA ILE A 609 -19.71 13.30 -16.20
C ILE A 609 -20.32 13.30 -17.61
N SER A 610 -19.88 14.23 -18.45
CA SER A 610 -20.23 14.40 -19.87
C SER A 610 -19.89 13.14 -20.68
N ALA A 611 -18.70 12.56 -20.48
CA ALA A 611 -18.31 11.30 -21.11
C ALA A 611 -19.17 10.10 -20.66
N SER A 612 -19.46 9.99 -19.36
CA SER A 612 -20.36 8.95 -18.81
C SER A 612 -21.77 9.07 -19.40
N LEU A 613 -22.35 10.28 -19.41
CA LEU A 613 -23.64 10.56 -20.04
C LEU A 613 -23.68 10.13 -21.51
N ARG A 614 -22.64 10.44 -22.31
CA ARG A 614 -22.57 10.01 -23.72
C ARG A 614 -22.60 8.49 -23.86
N CYS A 615 -21.80 7.79 -23.05
CA CYS A 615 -21.74 6.33 -23.08
C CYS A 615 -23.09 5.70 -22.72
N GLU A 616 -23.76 6.22 -21.69
CA GLU A 616 -25.06 5.72 -21.25
C GLU A 616 -26.18 6.01 -22.27
N VAL A 617 -26.22 7.22 -22.85
CA VAL A 617 -27.19 7.59 -23.89
C VAL A 617 -27.00 6.74 -25.15
N ALA A 618 -25.75 6.47 -25.55
CA ALA A 618 -25.44 5.57 -26.66
C ALA A 618 -25.86 4.12 -26.37
N ALA A 619 -25.74 3.65 -25.12
CA ALA A 619 -26.16 2.31 -24.71
C ALA A 619 -27.67 2.15 -24.60
N ALA A 620 -28.40 3.22 -24.26
CA ALA A 620 -29.85 3.23 -24.04
C ALA A 620 -30.69 3.39 -25.33
N ALA A 621 -30.05 3.35 -26.51
CA ALA A 621 -30.71 3.48 -27.81
C ALA A 621 -31.70 4.67 -27.88
N PHE A 622 -31.28 5.83 -27.36
CA PHE A 622 -32.01 7.10 -27.34
C PHE A 622 -33.17 7.25 -26.32
N HIS A 623 -33.39 6.29 -25.41
CA HIS A 623 -34.29 6.49 -24.27
C HIS A 623 -33.55 7.04 -23.05
N VAL A 624 -33.55 8.37 -22.89
CA VAL A 624 -32.92 9.06 -21.77
C VAL A 624 -33.82 9.01 -20.53
N THR A 625 -33.25 8.63 -19.38
CA THR A 625 -33.96 8.64 -18.09
C THR A 625 -34.05 10.05 -17.50
N GLU A 626 -35.04 10.31 -16.65
CA GLU A 626 -35.20 11.62 -15.96
C GLU A 626 -33.94 11.99 -15.16
N ALA A 627 -33.33 11.02 -14.48
CA ALA A 627 -32.08 11.22 -13.74
C ALA A 627 -30.90 11.67 -14.64
N GLN A 628 -30.82 11.16 -15.88
CA GLN A 628 -29.81 11.57 -16.85
C GLN A 628 -30.08 12.97 -17.40
N ALA A 629 -31.36 13.31 -17.64
CA ALA A 629 -31.75 14.65 -18.06
C ALA A 629 -31.45 15.70 -16.96
N ASP A 630 -31.68 15.36 -15.69
CA ASP A 630 -31.34 16.19 -14.54
C ASP A 630 -29.83 16.39 -14.40
N LEU A 631 -29.05 15.33 -14.54
CA LEU A 631 -27.60 15.42 -14.51
C LEU A 631 -27.06 16.29 -15.64
N TYR A 632 -27.62 16.17 -16.85
CA TYR A 632 -27.29 17.04 -17.98
C TYR A 632 -27.59 18.52 -17.66
N ARG A 633 -28.80 18.84 -17.17
CA ARG A 633 -29.19 20.22 -16.80
C ARG A 633 -28.25 20.81 -15.74
N ARG A 634 -27.88 20.02 -14.73
CA ARG A 634 -26.92 20.44 -13.69
C ARG A 634 -25.52 20.67 -14.28
N ALA A 635 -25.03 19.78 -15.14
CA ALA A 635 -23.72 19.93 -15.77
C ALA A 635 -23.62 21.21 -16.62
N VAL A 636 -24.68 21.55 -17.36
CA VAL A 636 -24.79 22.83 -18.08
C VAL A 636 -24.71 23.99 -17.08
N LEU A 637 -25.53 24.00 -16.03
CA LEU A 637 -25.50 25.08 -15.04
C LEU A 637 -24.11 25.25 -14.39
N TRP A 638 -23.44 24.14 -14.06
CA TRP A 638 -22.10 24.15 -13.47
C TRP A 638 -21.06 24.78 -14.39
N LEU A 639 -21.04 24.43 -15.68
CA LEU A 639 -20.12 25.03 -16.65
C LEU A 639 -20.39 26.52 -16.83
N ARG A 640 -21.65 26.95 -16.80
CA ARG A 640 -22.00 28.38 -16.86
C ARG A 640 -21.48 29.14 -15.65
N ARG A 641 -21.65 28.60 -14.44
CA ARG A 641 -21.08 29.18 -13.20
C ARG A 641 -19.55 29.21 -13.27
N GLY A 642 -18.92 28.12 -13.72
CA GLY A 642 -17.47 28.02 -13.90
C GLY A 642 -16.91 29.05 -14.88
N LEU A 643 -17.55 29.24 -16.04
CA LEU A 643 -17.17 30.27 -17.02
C LEU A 643 -17.25 31.68 -16.43
N GLY A 644 -18.31 31.97 -15.66
CA GLY A 644 -18.45 33.24 -14.93
C GLY A 644 -17.31 33.45 -13.93
N ALA A 645 -16.98 32.41 -13.15
CA ALA A 645 -15.88 32.46 -12.18
C ALA A 645 -14.51 32.64 -12.87
N THR A 646 -14.23 31.94 -13.97
CA THR A 646 -12.99 32.11 -14.75
C THR A 646 -12.85 33.53 -15.28
N ALA A 647 -13.92 34.10 -15.83
CA ALA A 647 -13.93 35.46 -16.34
C ALA A 647 -13.67 36.49 -15.22
N ALA A 648 -14.32 36.32 -14.06
CA ALA A 648 -14.11 37.19 -12.89
C ALA A 648 -12.66 37.14 -12.37
N MET A 649 -11.97 36.00 -12.53
CA MET A 649 -10.58 35.83 -12.12
C MET A 649 -9.54 36.21 -13.20
N GLY A 650 -9.99 36.51 -14.43
CA GLY A 650 -9.11 36.82 -15.56
C GLY A 650 -8.35 35.61 -16.12
N GLY A 651 -8.90 34.40 -15.97
CA GLY A 651 -8.32 33.17 -16.53
C GLY A 651 -8.77 32.88 -17.95
N ASP A 652 -8.15 31.90 -18.60
CA ASP A 652 -8.55 31.42 -19.93
C ASP A 652 -9.80 30.51 -19.85
N PRO A 653 -10.95 30.89 -20.45
CA PRO A 653 -12.16 30.07 -20.44
C PRO A 653 -12.18 28.97 -21.49
N SER A 654 -11.16 28.87 -22.37
CA SER A 654 -11.15 27.96 -23.53
C SER A 654 -11.51 26.51 -23.19
N ALA A 655 -10.89 25.93 -22.16
CA ALA A 655 -11.13 24.55 -21.76
C ALA A 655 -12.57 24.29 -21.25
N LEU A 656 -13.17 25.24 -20.54
CA LEU A 656 -14.56 25.14 -20.09
C LEU A 656 -15.54 25.38 -21.24
N TRP A 657 -15.19 26.26 -22.17
CA TRP A 657 -15.97 26.53 -23.37
C TRP A 657 -16.00 25.31 -24.30
N ASP A 658 -14.86 24.65 -24.49
CA ASP A 658 -14.75 23.39 -25.22
C ASP A 658 -15.61 22.29 -24.57
N GLU A 659 -15.60 22.19 -23.24
CA GLU A 659 -16.43 21.19 -22.58
C GLU A 659 -17.93 21.54 -22.65
N TRP A 660 -18.28 22.83 -22.60
CA TRP A 660 -19.66 23.29 -22.83
C TRP A 660 -20.15 22.91 -24.23
N THR A 661 -19.37 23.20 -25.27
CA THR A 661 -19.75 22.87 -26.65
C THR A 661 -19.91 21.36 -26.84
N ARG A 662 -19.01 20.56 -26.26
CA ARG A 662 -19.11 19.09 -26.27
C ARG A 662 -20.33 18.58 -25.50
N LEU A 663 -20.68 19.17 -24.37
CA LEU A 663 -21.83 18.77 -23.55
C LEU A 663 -23.14 19.08 -24.30
N VAL A 664 -23.29 20.28 -24.84
CA VAL A 664 -24.50 20.70 -25.58
C VAL A 664 -24.68 19.94 -26.89
N SER A 665 -23.61 19.32 -27.41
CA SER A 665 -23.66 18.44 -28.59
C SER A 665 -24.19 17.03 -28.30
N ILE A 666 -24.47 16.66 -27.04
CA ILE A 666 -25.08 15.36 -26.74
C ILE A 666 -26.53 15.38 -27.23
N PRO A 667 -26.97 14.40 -28.06
CA PRO A 667 -28.32 14.36 -28.64
C PRO A 667 -29.38 13.92 -27.61
N VAL A 668 -29.40 14.55 -26.43
CA VAL A 668 -30.46 14.39 -25.42
C VAL A 668 -31.71 15.18 -25.84
N CYS A 669 -31.57 16.18 -26.71
CA CYS A 669 -32.66 17.05 -27.17
C CYS A 669 -32.55 17.40 -28.68
N ALA A 670 -32.25 16.44 -29.56
CA ALA A 670 -32.44 16.66 -31.00
C ALA A 670 -33.87 16.23 -31.40
N PRO A 671 -34.64 17.06 -32.13
CA PRO A 671 -35.85 16.56 -32.80
C PRO A 671 -35.41 15.50 -33.82
N GLU A 672 -36.16 14.41 -33.93
CA GLU A 672 -35.83 13.23 -34.73
C GLU A 672 -35.12 13.57 -36.06
N PRO A 673 -33.94 13.00 -36.35
CA PRO A 673 -33.43 12.99 -37.71
C PRO A 673 -34.01 11.77 -38.42
N HIS A 674 -34.70 12.03 -39.53
CA HIS A 674 -35.07 11.02 -40.49
C HIS A 674 -33.86 10.18 -40.93
N SER A 675 -34.17 8.92 -41.17
CA SER A 675 -33.31 7.86 -41.69
C SER A 675 -32.24 8.32 -42.70
N SER A 676 -30.97 8.13 -42.32
CA SER A 676 -29.95 7.66 -43.25
C SER A 676 -28.85 7.00 -42.43
N GLY A 677 -28.66 5.69 -42.64
CA GLY A 677 -27.72 4.89 -41.88
C GLY A 677 -26.28 5.28 -42.14
N GLU A 678 -25.55 5.54 -41.05
CA GLU A 678 -24.16 5.15 -40.85
C GLU A 678 -23.83 5.35 -39.36
N LEU A 679 -23.47 4.26 -38.68
CA LEU A 679 -23.09 4.25 -37.25
C LEU A 679 -21.70 4.88 -37.09
N PRO A 680 -21.51 5.94 -36.29
CA PRO A 680 -20.17 6.40 -35.95
C PRO A 680 -19.54 5.42 -34.96
N ARG A 681 -18.38 4.86 -35.34
CA ARG A 681 -17.48 4.13 -34.44
C ARG A 681 -17.22 4.97 -33.19
N ALA A 682 -17.48 4.40 -32.02
CA ALA A 682 -17.13 4.99 -30.73
C ALA A 682 -15.62 5.30 -30.70
N VAL A 683 -15.30 6.59 -30.70
CA VAL A 683 -13.93 7.09 -30.50
C VAL A 683 -13.60 6.92 -29.03
N TYR A 684 -12.66 6.02 -28.73
CA TYR A 684 -12.03 5.95 -27.42
C TYR A 684 -11.33 7.30 -27.14
N PRO A 685 -11.39 7.87 -25.93
CA PRO A 685 -10.47 8.93 -25.57
C PRO A 685 -9.04 8.40 -25.74
N PRO A 686 -8.09 9.23 -26.22
CA PRO A 686 -6.72 8.79 -26.43
C PRO A 686 -6.13 8.28 -25.11
N PRO A 687 -5.31 7.22 -25.13
CA PRO A 687 -4.42 6.95 -24.02
C PRO A 687 -3.57 8.22 -23.80
N PHE A 688 -3.41 8.61 -22.54
CA PHE A 688 -2.51 9.68 -22.18
C PHE A 688 -1.13 9.33 -22.76
N LEU A 689 -0.66 10.14 -23.70
CA LEU A 689 0.64 9.99 -24.35
C LEU A 689 1.75 10.21 -23.31
N GLY A 690 2.15 9.13 -22.66
CA GLY A 690 3.51 8.66 -22.75
C GLY A 690 3.45 7.23 -23.28
N TYR A 691 3.89 7.01 -24.51
CA TYR A 691 3.97 5.73 -25.24
C TYR A 691 2.68 5.27 -25.98
N ALA A 692 2.66 5.46 -27.31
CA ALA A 692 1.72 4.87 -28.29
C ALA A 692 2.19 3.42 -28.66
N ALA A 693 1.42 2.43 -29.14
CA ALA A 693 0.18 2.26 -29.94
C ALA A 693 -0.26 0.75 -29.84
N PRO A 694 -1.17 0.15 -30.67
CA PRO A 694 -2.47 0.54 -31.24
C PRO A 694 -3.66 -0.33 -30.73
N THR A 695 -4.89 0.11 -30.99
CA THR A 695 -6.18 -0.34 -30.41
C THR A 695 -6.92 -1.45 -31.20
N THR A 696 -7.63 -2.36 -30.52
CA THR A 696 -8.88 -3.04 -31.00
C THR A 696 -9.75 -3.58 -29.84
N ALA A 697 -11.05 -3.78 -30.09
CA ALA A 697 -12.21 -3.60 -29.20
C ALA A 697 -12.73 -4.82 -28.36
N ARG A 698 -13.66 -4.51 -27.42
CA ARG A 698 -14.27 -5.31 -26.30
C ARG A 698 -15.60 -6.07 -26.62
N GLY A 699 -16.03 -6.94 -25.69
CA GLY A 699 -17.44 -7.22 -25.30
C GLY A 699 -17.55 -7.64 -23.80
N ARG A 700 -18.32 -6.94 -22.93
CA ARG A 700 -19.70 -7.17 -22.34
C ARG A 700 -19.92 -8.52 -21.60
N THR A 701 -20.61 -8.71 -20.46
CA THR A 701 -21.20 -7.96 -19.30
C THR A 701 -21.86 -9.02 -18.37
N SER A 702 -21.93 -8.87 -17.03
CA SER A 702 -23.14 -9.06 -16.20
C SER A 702 -22.89 -8.86 -14.67
N ARG A 703 -24.00 -8.79 -13.91
CA ARG A 703 -24.34 -8.04 -12.67
C ARG A 703 -23.95 -8.67 -11.31
N GLN A 704 -23.85 -7.81 -10.29
CA GLN A 704 -24.29 -7.91 -8.85
C GLN A 704 -23.20 -7.35 -7.91
N ALA A 705 -23.44 -6.81 -6.71
CA ALA A 705 -24.56 -6.18 -6.01
C ALA A 705 -23.88 -5.45 -4.81
N ALA A 706 -24.38 -4.27 -4.46
CA ALA A 706 -23.75 -3.38 -3.49
C ALA A 706 -23.86 -3.87 -2.03
N ALA A 707 -22.75 -3.76 -1.30
CA ALA A 707 -22.72 -3.57 0.16
C ALA A 707 -21.29 -3.14 0.55
N CYS A 708 -21.16 -1.93 1.13
CA CYS A 708 -20.24 -1.57 2.22
C CYS A 708 -20.19 -0.04 2.39
N GLY A 709 -20.29 0.42 3.65
CA GLY A 709 -20.29 1.83 4.06
C GLY A 709 -19.17 2.64 3.40
N GLY A 710 -19.58 3.60 2.58
CA GLY A 710 -18.69 4.37 1.73
C GLY A 710 -17.94 5.45 2.50
N LEU A 711 -16.82 5.92 1.93
CA LEU A 711 -16.09 7.13 2.34
C LEU A 711 -16.99 8.35 2.60
N ASP A 712 -18.20 8.36 2.04
CA ASP A 712 -19.21 9.41 2.14
C ASP A 712 -19.76 9.60 3.57
N GLU A 713 -19.93 8.54 4.37
CA GLU A 713 -20.42 8.65 5.76
C GLU A 713 -19.42 9.41 6.65
N LEU A 714 -18.13 9.09 6.50
CA LEU A 714 -17.03 9.75 7.23
C LEU A 714 -16.85 11.23 6.84
N CYS A 715 -17.02 11.54 5.55
CA CYS A 715 -16.92 12.92 5.04
C CYS A 715 -18.10 13.79 5.50
N TRP A 716 -19.30 13.21 5.61
CA TRP A 716 -20.51 13.92 6.01
C TRP A 716 -20.56 14.11 7.53
N GLU A 717 -20.35 13.05 8.32
CA GLU A 717 -20.42 13.10 9.79
C GLU A 717 -19.43 14.12 10.36
N ARG A 718 -18.16 14.12 9.90
CA ARG A 718 -17.13 15.03 10.43
C ARG A 718 -17.35 16.49 10.04
N ARG A 719 -17.84 16.78 8.83
CA ARG A 719 -18.24 18.14 8.42
C ARG A 719 -19.46 18.64 9.18
N THR A 720 -20.41 17.76 9.50
CA THR A 720 -21.60 18.14 10.29
C THR A 720 -21.26 18.42 11.75
N VAL A 721 -20.31 17.69 12.35
CA VAL A 721 -19.83 17.94 13.73
C VAL A 721 -19.12 19.29 13.82
N ALA A 722 -18.22 19.60 12.89
CA ALA A 722 -17.55 20.91 12.84
C ALA A 722 -18.53 22.08 12.62
N LYS A 723 -19.58 21.89 11.79
CA LYS A 723 -20.66 22.87 11.61
C LYS A 723 -21.57 23.01 12.82
N ALA A 724 -21.81 21.94 13.58
CA ALA A 724 -22.63 21.96 14.80
C ALA A 724 -21.94 22.72 15.94
N LEU A 725 -20.63 22.49 16.15
CA LEU A 725 -19.80 23.23 17.11
C LEU A 725 -19.72 24.74 16.81
N ARG A 726 -19.72 25.12 15.53
CA ARG A 726 -19.79 26.54 15.10
C ARG A 726 -21.16 27.17 15.34
N LYS A 727 -22.26 26.41 15.28
CA LYS A 727 -23.60 26.91 15.59
C LYS A 727 -23.75 27.20 17.08
N GLU A 728 -23.23 26.35 17.97
CA GLU A 728 -23.29 26.59 19.42
C GLU A 728 -22.47 27.83 19.84
N THR A 729 -21.29 28.03 19.26
CA THR A 729 -20.43 29.20 19.55
C THR A 729 -20.97 30.51 18.96
N THR A 730 -21.58 30.49 17.78
CA THR A 730 -22.22 31.69 17.21
C THR A 730 -23.54 32.05 17.89
N THR A 731 -24.31 31.09 18.40
CA THR A 731 -25.49 31.38 19.23
C THR A 731 -25.14 31.90 20.63
N GLY A 732 -23.91 31.67 21.11
CA GLY A 732 -23.42 32.21 22.40
C GLY A 732 -22.97 33.68 22.34
N MET A 733 -22.66 34.22 21.16
CA MET A 733 -22.10 35.57 21.01
C MET A 733 -23.08 36.62 20.44
N SER A 734 -24.29 36.24 20.02
CA SER A 734 -25.31 37.20 19.56
C SER A 734 -26.56 37.19 20.47
N ARG A 735 -26.44 37.69 21.70
CA ARG A 735 -27.60 38.16 22.46
C ARG A 735 -27.21 39.26 23.43
N VAL A 736 -26.94 40.43 22.86
CA VAL A 736 -27.16 41.72 23.54
C VAL A 736 -28.32 42.36 22.79
N ASP A 737 -29.51 42.35 23.39
CA ASP A 737 -30.27 43.59 23.60
C ASP A 737 -31.60 43.37 24.33
N SER A 738 -31.86 44.33 25.21
CA SER A 738 -33.17 44.91 25.53
C SER A 738 -34.26 44.03 26.17
N GLY A 739 -34.51 44.31 27.46
CA GLY A 739 -35.84 44.75 27.91
C GLY A 739 -36.89 43.67 28.22
N ASP A 740 -37.10 43.50 29.53
CA ASP A 740 -38.30 43.11 30.27
C ASP A 740 -39.50 42.37 29.63
N ASP A 741 -39.96 41.45 30.49
CA ASP A 741 -41.33 41.00 30.74
C ASP A 741 -41.89 39.72 30.09
N HIS A 742 -42.38 38.90 31.03
CA HIS A 742 -43.39 37.86 30.96
C HIS A 742 -43.02 36.43 30.51
N ALA A 743 -42.79 35.63 31.58
CA ALA A 743 -43.72 34.59 32.05
C ALA A 743 -43.60 33.15 31.53
N SER A 744 -43.37 32.29 32.54
CA SER A 744 -43.91 30.94 32.75
C SER A 744 -43.37 29.78 31.90
N PHE A 745 -42.70 28.82 32.56
CA PHE A 745 -43.24 27.52 32.97
C PHE A 745 -42.12 26.75 33.71
N VAL A 746 -42.12 26.72 35.04
CA VAL A 746 -42.52 25.58 35.89
C VAL A 746 -41.86 24.25 35.48
N ILE A 747 -40.79 23.85 36.18
CA ILE A 747 -40.63 22.48 36.69
C ILE A 747 -40.06 22.53 38.11
N ASP A 748 -40.78 21.84 38.97
CA ASP A 748 -40.62 21.59 40.39
C ASP A 748 -39.31 20.91 40.82
N THR A 749 -38.67 21.55 41.80
CA THR A 749 -38.33 21.05 43.15
C THR A 749 -37.79 19.62 43.33
N VAL A 750 -36.53 19.52 43.79
CA VAL A 750 -35.97 18.83 44.99
C VAL A 750 -34.49 19.26 45.03
N GLY A 751 -33.84 19.84 46.03
CA GLY A 751 -34.05 19.89 47.47
C GLY A 751 -32.70 19.61 48.15
N SER A 752 -31.90 20.64 48.44
CA SER A 752 -31.05 20.70 49.64
C SER A 752 -30.41 22.07 49.84
N ARG A 753 -30.68 22.60 51.04
CA ARG A 753 -30.18 23.84 51.64
C ARG A 753 -28.68 23.73 51.93
N GLU A 754 -27.95 24.84 51.85
CA GLU A 754 -27.54 25.62 53.04
C GLU A 754 -26.69 26.87 52.68
N LYS A 755 -27.23 28.03 53.08
CA LYS A 755 -26.58 29.24 53.65
C LYS A 755 -25.49 30.02 52.87
N GLU A 756 -25.95 31.13 52.29
CA GLU A 756 -25.45 32.53 52.40
C GLU A 756 -24.69 32.92 53.71
N PRO A 757 -24.12 34.15 53.85
CA PRO A 757 -23.17 34.89 52.99
C PRO A 757 -22.10 35.63 53.86
N GLN A 758 -21.12 36.32 53.25
CA GLN A 758 -20.47 37.53 53.84
C GLN A 758 -19.55 38.16 52.79
N GLU A 759 -19.95 39.28 52.19
CA GLU A 759 -19.51 40.66 52.52
C GLU A 759 -18.00 40.89 52.32
N ASN A 760 -17.56 41.55 51.23
CA ASN A 760 -17.38 43.02 51.06
C ASN A 760 -16.12 43.60 51.78
N PRO A 761 -15.60 44.80 51.43
CA PRO A 761 -15.21 45.35 50.12
C PRO A 761 -13.92 46.23 50.19
N LEU A 762 -13.64 47.01 49.12
CA LEU A 762 -12.79 48.23 49.04
C LEU A 762 -11.26 47.99 48.86
N LYS A 763 -10.52 48.72 48.03
CA LYS A 763 -10.55 50.16 47.71
C LYS A 763 -10.03 50.47 46.29
N ARG A 764 -10.69 51.45 45.67
CA ARG A 764 -10.19 52.36 44.63
C ARG A 764 -9.07 53.27 45.16
N ALA A 765 -8.09 53.57 44.30
CA ALA A 765 -7.55 54.91 43.95
C ALA A 765 -6.29 54.72 43.06
N ARG A 766 -6.25 55.19 41.80
CA ARG A 766 -5.76 56.53 41.35
C ARG A 766 -4.34 56.83 41.87
N ALA A 767 -3.33 57.25 41.12
CA ALA A 767 -3.11 57.80 39.77
C ALA A 767 -1.67 57.37 39.36
N GLU A 768 -1.18 57.36 38.13
CA GLU A 768 -1.30 58.20 36.93
C GLU A 768 -1.32 57.35 35.66
#